data_AF-A0A1A8KS29-F1
#
_entry.id   AF-A0A1A8KS29-F1
#
_cell.length_a   1.000
_cell.length_b   1.000
_cell.length_c   1.000
_cell.angle_alpha   90.00
_cell.angle_beta   90.00
_cell.angle_gamma   90.00
#
_symmetry.space_group_name_H-M   'P 1'
#
loop_
_entity.id
_entity.type
_entity.pdbx_description
1 polymer ?
#
loop_
_entity_poly.entity_id
_entity_poly.type
_entity_poly.pdbx_seq_one_letter_code
_entity_poly.pdbx_strand_id
1 'polypeptide(L)'
;MSVKAFELVPAVERDLLMGDKARINIECIECCGKHLYVGTNDCFIHHFLLDEVTSSKGKLTYSAQKLLHKYLGLKKPVAELRAASALERLIVLCDGIVFLVDMVTLESVPSAAGGGVRIRGVTAFCINENPVNGDPFCVEMGVLSSKRRTVQVYMVFEDRVQLVKEVNTPEQPCAVSLDGYFLCLALTTQYMILNYNTGAAQDLFPYDSEEKRPIVKRISREEFLLAAPGGLGMFANAEGVSQRAPVSWSESVIAAAVCFPYVVALDENFITIHSMLDQQLKQTLSFRDGQVLQDFEGKVMLASTKAVYVLVPLPMERQIQDLLANHRVEEALVLTEGAQRNIPKDKFQILHRRILQQAGFIKFGQLQFLEAQEHFRKGQLDVRELISLYPLLLPVSSTFTRCHPPLHEFADLNHLAQGDQEKVLQCKKFLITYLGEVRSTEVANGCREDVDTALLKLYAEQNHNSLLDLLASDNACVLADCIPWLEKYHKYFALGLLYHCNGQDSAALQLWIRVVDGELPDCTRSDLYEYIVDFLCCTSNLDLVWKYADWALRKDPSKGVHIFTKRPTFTDQSDLSPDDVISYLGKNQQALLLYVEHLVLEKRIQKEMIHTNLAVLYLERVLSLLSKSPTDEEQLTRAREKLQAFLRESSLYRARFILGKIDNCEKLLLERATLHGKLEEHDTALHILVHKLRDFSSAEAFCMWASSSRDSAYQRQLFHLLLGVYLDRSPPAAGAGSSELQMAAVDLLNRHGEVFDAVCVLRMLPDGWSLQLLRPFLNRAVRASMHACRTSQIALGLAHSENLQLLHDRLKEVRKPIFVSEKKGCHLCHNTFSEPNVVCLPGGVPVHTHCVAQRVRDSPTKKRLTNSSNHT
;
A
#
# COMPACT_ATOMS: atom_id res chain seq x y z
N MET A 1 39.58 -13.80 -17.66
CA MET A 1 39.99 -12.77 -16.69
C MET A 1 38.79 -11.87 -16.49
N SER A 2 38.10 -11.98 -15.36
CA SER A 2 36.89 -11.20 -15.13
C SER A 2 37.17 -9.85 -14.51
N VAL A 3 38.14 -9.77 -13.60
CA VAL A 3 38.50 -8.56 -12.84
C VAL A 3 39.96 -8.60 -12.49
N LYS A 4 40.64 -7.46 -12.56
CA LYS A 4 41.97 -7.32 -11.96
C LYS A 4 41.80 -7.07 -10.46
N ALA A 5 42.09 -8.07 -9.64
CA ALA A 5 41.98 -7.99 -8.19
C ALA A 5 43.29 -7.57 -7.51
N PHE A 6 44.43 -8.01 -8.06
CA PHE A 6 45.75 -7.73 -7.50
C PHE A 6 46.71 -7.16 -8.54
N GLU A 7 47.67 -6.38 -8.05
CA GLU A 7 48.86 -5.98 -8.79
C GLU A 7 50.11 -6.59 -8.15
N LEU A 8 50.92 -7.26 -8.96
CA LEU A 8 52.18 -7.84 -8.52
C LEU A 8 53.26 -6.75 -8.50
N VAL A 9 53.87 -6.54 -7.33
CA VAL A 9 54.86 -5.49 -7.10
C VAL A 9 56.13 -6.11 -6.48
N PRO A 10 57.33 -5.88 -7.02
CA PRO A 10 58.56 -6.31 -6.36
C PRO A 10 58.76 -5.53 -5.05
N ALA A 11 59.13 -6.23 -3.98
CA ALA A 11 59.44 -5.61 -2.69
C ALA A 11 60.92 -5.72 -2.34
N VAL A 12 61.51 -6.91 -2.49
CA VAL A 12 62.95 -7.11 -2.30
C VAL A 12 63.52 -7.74 -3.55
N GLU A 13 64.37 -6.99 -4.23
CA GLU A 13 65.09 -7.46 -5.40
C GLU A 13 66.35 -8.24 -5.01
N ARG A 14 66.85 -9.02 -5.97
CA ARG A 14 68.00 -9.91 -5.78
C ARG A 14 69.24 -9.18 -5.23
N ASP A 15 69.48 -7.96 -5.70
CA ASP A 15 70.70 -7.20 -5.38
C ASP A 15 70.79 -6.86 -3.89
N LEU A 16 69.64 -6.63 -3.24
CA LEU A 16 69.55 -6.32 -1.81
C LEU A 16 69.77 -7.57 -0.92
N LEU A 17 69.41 -8.75 -1.42
CA LEU A 17 69.56 -10.02 -0.71
C LEU A 17 70.97 -10.58 -0.84
N MET A 18 71.48 -10.71 -2.07
CA MET A 18 72.59 -11.61 -2.38
C MET A 18 73.91 -10.94 -2.78
N GLY A 19 73.90 -9.67 -3.21
CA GLY A 19 75.02 -9.14 -4.01
C GLY A 19 75.38 -10.11 -5.16
N ASP A 20 76.68 -10.33 -5.42
CA ASP A 20 77.17 -11.22 -6.49
C ASP A 20 77.17 -12.73 -6.15
N LYS A 21 76.70 -13.16 -4.96
CA LYS A 21 76.76 -14.58 -4.56
C LYS A 21 75.67 -15.40 -5.24
N ALA A 22 76.04 -16.16 -6.27
CA ALA A 22 75.11 -16.88 -7.15
C ALA A 22 74.37 -18.11 -6.55
N ARG A 23 74.62 -18.51 -5.29
CA ARG A 23 74.12 -19.78 -4.70
C ARG A 23 73.13 -19.65 -3.53
N ILE A 24 72.74 -18.42 -3.15
CA ILE A 24 71.82 -18.19 -2.03
C ILE A 24 70.39 -18.23 -2.57
N ASN A 25 69.52 -19.03 -1.95
CA ASN A 25 68.10 -19.10 -2.28
C ASN A 25 67.26 -18.70 -1.07
N ILE A 26 66.12 -18.07 -1.32
CA ILE A 26 65.09 -17.82 -0.32
C ILE A 26 64.35 -19.13 -0.05
N GLU A 27 64.27 -19.53 1.22
CA GLU A 27 63.58 -20.76 1.65
C GLU A 27 62.25 -20.43 2.35
N CYS A 28 62.24 -19.38 3.18
CA CYS A 28 61.04 -18.92 3.87
C CYS A 28 61.04 -17.40 4.04
N ILE A 29 59.84 -16.84 4.22
CA ILE A 29 59.61 -15.43 4.49
C ILE A 29 58.61 -15.29 5.63
N GLU A 30 58.74 -14.21 6.39
CA GLU A 30 57.79 -13.80 7.41
C GLU A 30 57.69 -12.28 7.42
N CYS A 31 56.49 -11.73 7.48
CA CYS A 31 56.27 -10.28 7.54
C CYS A 31 55.44 -9.91 8.77
N CYS A 32 55.87 -8.88 9.50
CA CYS A 32 55.14 -8.28 10.61
C CYS A 32 55.14 -6.76 10.45
N GLY A 33 53.97 -6.17 10.18
CA GLY A 33 53.84 -4.75 9.87
C GLY A 33 54.71 -4.31 8.68
N LYS A 34 55.78 -3.57 8.97
CA LYS A 34 56.78 -3.12 8.00
C LYS A 34 58.05 -3.98 7.98
N HIS A 35 58.21 -4.89 8.92
CA HIS A 35 59.41 -5.69 9.05
C HIS A 35 59.27 -6.99 8.27
N LEU A 36 60.15 -7.20 7.30
CA LEU A 36 60.23 -8.43 6.52
C LEU A 36 61.47 -9.21 6.92
N TYR A 37 61.28 -10.47 7.28
CA TYR A 37 62.33 -11.42 7.60
C TYR A 37 62.41 -12.47 6.49
N VAL A 38 63.61 -12.69 5.98
CA VAL A 38 63.88 -13.65 4.90
C VAL A 38 64.90 -14.67 5.37
N GLY A 39 64.49 -15.94 5.38
CA GLY A 39 65.35 -17.08 5.71
C GLY A 39 65.94 -17.70 4.44
N THR A 40 67.24 -17.97 4.46
CA THR A 40 67.97 -18.49 3.30
C THR A 40 68.51 -19.90 3.51
N ASN A 41 68.89 -20.52 2.40
CA ASN A 41 69.49 -21.86 2.40
C ASN A 41 70.86 -21.96 3.08
N ASP A 42 71.60 -20.85 3.17
CA ASP A 42 72.89 -20.74 3.85
C ASP A 42 72.78 -20.32 5.33
N CYS A 43 71.60 -20.50 5.93
CA CYS A 43 71.33 -20.30 7.37
C CYS A 43 71.43 -18.84 7.83
N PHE A 44 71.14 -17.88 6.94
CA PHE A 44 71.00 -16.48 7.30
C PHE A 44 69.54 -16.10 7.48
N ILE A 45 69.29 -15.18 8.40
CA ILE A 45 68.07 -14.39 8.45
C ILE A 45 68.43 -12.97 8.05
N HIS A 46 67.75 -12.45 7.04
CA HIS A 46 67.85 -11.07 6.60
C HIS A 46 66.64 -10.28 7.07
N HIS A 47 66.85 -9.13 7.68
CA HIS A 47 65.81 -8.22 8.14
C HIS A 47 65.76 -6.97 7.27
N PHE A 48 64.59 -6.71 6.70
CA PHE A 48 64.30 -5.55 5.89
C PHE A 48 63.17 -4.73 6.50
N LEU A 49 63.25 -3.42 6.33
CA LEU A 49 62.14 -2.49 6.54
C LEU A 49 61.51 -2.21 5.18
N LEU A 50 60.22 -2.49 5.05
CA LEU A 50 59.41 -2.22 3.87
C LEU A 50 58.64 -0.91 4.05
N ASP A 51 58.96 0.08 3.23
CA ASP A 51 58.20 1.32 3.14
C ASP A 51 57.31 1.33 1.89
N GLU A 52 56.04 1.63 2.12
CA GLU A 52 55.03 1.78 1.08
C GLU A 52 55.16 3.16 0.44
N VAL A 53 55.55 3.19 -0.83
CA VAL A 53 55.72 4.41 -1.62
C VAL A 53 54.62 4.46 -2.67
N THR A 54 53.76 5.46 -2.61
CA THR A 54 52.74 5.67 -3.65
C THR A 54 53.32 6.55 -4.76
N SER A 55 53.39 6.01 -5.97
CA SER A 55 53.81 6.75 -7.16
C SER A 55 52.86 7.92 -7.47
N SER A 56 53.31 8.94 -8.20
CA SER A 56 52.47 10.06 -8.67
C SER A 56 51.26 9.62 -9.51
N LYS A 57 51.27 8.39 -10.05
CA LYS A 57 50.14 7.77 -10.76
C LYS A 57 49.21 6.95 -9.85
N GLY A 58 49.38 7.00 -8.52
CA GLY A 58 48.58 6.24 -7.56
C GLY A 58 48.89 4.75 -7.49
N LYS A 59 49.99 4.29 -8.11
CA LYS A 59 50.45 2.89 -8.02
C LYS A 59 51.29 2.71 -6.77
N LEU A 60 50.95 1.71 -5.97
CA LEU A 60 51.71 1.36 -4.77
C LEU A 60 52.99 0.60 -5.17
N THR A 61 54.11 1.05 -4.65
CA THR A 61 55.43 0.43 -4.81
C THR A 61 56.07 0.24 -3.45
N TYR A 62 56.97 -0.72 -3.32
CA TYR A 62 57.69 -0.96 -2.07
C TYR A 62 59.14 -0.55 -2.22
N SER A 63 59.67 0.14 -1.22
CA SER A 63 61.09 0.35 -1.04
C SER A 63 61.56 -0.48 0.14
N ALA A 64 62.54 -1.37 -0.08
CA ALA A 64 63.11 -2.19 0.96
C ALA A 64 64.46 -1.63 1.41
N GLN A 65 64.57 -1.31 2.69
CA GLN A 65 65.82 -0.99 3.35
C GLN A 65 66.33 -2.20 4.14
N LYS A 66 67.53 -2.70 3.80
CA LYS A 66 68.18 -3.76 4.58
C LYS A 66 68.66 -3.20 5.91
N LEU A 67 68.15 -3.73 7.03
CA LEU A 67 68.53 -3.31 8.37
C LEU A 67 69.70 -4.15 8.89
N LEU A 68 69.49 -5.47 9.00
CA LEU A 68 70.52 -6.41 9.45
C LEU A 68 70.43 -7.77 8.77
N HIS A 69 71.47 -8.56 8.93
CA HIS A 69 71.46 -9.99 8.61
C HIS A 69 72.33 -10.74 9.62
N LYS A 70 71.92 -11.95 10.00
CA LYS A 70 72.63 -12.76 10.99
C LYS A 70 72.75 -14.21 10.52
N TYR A 71 73.94 -14.77 10.67
CA TYR A 71 74.20 -16.20 10.51
C TYR A 71 73.83 -16.93 11.80
N LEU A 72 73.00 -17.96 11.72
CA LEU A 72 72.50 -18.69 12.88
C LEU A 72 73.47 -19.76 13.42
N GLY A 73 74.61 -20.00 12.75
CA GLY A 73 75.60 -20.99 13.21
C GLY A 73 75.25 -22.46 12.89
N LEU A 74 74.21 -22.70 12.07
CA LEU A 74 73.75 -24.02 11.65
C LEU A 74 74.17 -24.32 10.20
N LYS A 75 74.04 -25.57 9.76
CA LYS A 75 74.44 -26.02 8.40
C LYS A 75 73.28 -26.29 7.45
N LYS A 76 72.04 -26.22 7.93
CA LYS A 76 70.82 -26.52 7.15
C LYS A 76 69.99 -25.26 6.93
N PRO A 77 69.21 -25.18 5.84
CA PRO A 77 68.36 -24.03 5.53
C PRO A 77 67.51 -23.58 6.73
N VAL A 78 67.20 -22.27 6.77
CA VAL A 78 66.12 -21.76 7.62
C VAL A 78 64.81 -22.21 6.99
N ALA A 79 64.14 -23.17 7.60
CA ALA A 79 62.99 -23.85 7.00
C ALA A 79 61.68 -23.05 7.17
N GLU A 80 61.44 -22.51 8.36
CA GLU A 80 60.24 -21.71 8.66
C GLU A 80 60.58 -20.58 9.63
N LEU A 81 59.90 -19.44 9.45
CA LEU A 81 59.97 -18.26 10.30
C LEU A 81 58.54 -17.87 10.67
N ARG A 82 58.30 -17.50 11.93
CA ARG A 82 57.04 -16.91 12.37
C ARG A 82 57.27 -15.77 13.35
N ALA A 83 56.55 -14.67 13.17
CA ALA A 83 56.67 -13.49 14.00
C ALA A 83 55.70 -13.58 15.19
N ALA A 84 56.23 -13.51 16.42
CA ALA A 84 55.45 -13.30 17.64
C ALA A 84 55.60 -11.84 18.09
N SER A 85 54.89 -10.94 17.40
CA SER A 85 55.05 -9.49 17.52
C SER A 85 54.81 -8.95 18.93
N ALA A 86 53.80 -9.49 19.64
CA ALA A 86 53.51 -9.14 21.02
C ALA A 86 54.65 -9.47 22.01
N LEU A 87 55.58 -10.35 21.63
CA LEU A 87 56.72 -10.77 22.43
C LEU A 87 58.04 -10.17 21.93
N GLU A 88 58.02 -9.44 20.80
CA GLU A 88 59.22 -9.01 20.07
C GLU A 88 60.18 -10.18 19.74
N ARG A 89 59.63 -11.38 19.55
CA ARG A 89 60.39 -12.62 19.24
C ARG A 89 60.04 -13.17 17.86
N LEU A 90 61.07 -13.59 17.13
CA LEU A 90 60.97 -14.38 15.91
C LEU A 90 61.17 -15.86 16.27
N ILE A 91 60.18 -16.69 15.94
CA ILE A 91 60.26 -18.14 16.10
C ILE A 91 60.91 -18.72 14.84
N VAL A 92 62.00 -19.44 15.01
CA VAL A 92 62.84 -19.92 13.91
C VAL A 92 62.92 -21.45 13.94
N LEU A 93 62.58 -22.09 12.81
CA LEU A 93 62.86 -23.51 12.58
C LEU A 93 64.08 -23.66 11.67
N CYS A 94 65.15 -24.23 12.22
CA CYS A 94 66.37 -24.51 11.47
C CYS A 94 67.01 -25.82 11.98
N ASP A 95 67.44 -26.68 11.05
CA ASP A 95 67.98 -28.02 11.35
C ASP A 95 67.09 -28.91 12.25
N GLY A 96 65.76 -28.79 12.09
CA GLY A 96 64.78 -29.53 12.90
C GLY A 96 64.74 -29.09 14.36
N ILE A 97 65.18 -27.86 14.65
CA ILE A 97 65.15 -27.24 15.97
C ILE A 97 64.33 -25.96 15.89
N VAL A 98 63.32 -25.82 16.75
CA VAL A 98 62.60 -24.56 16.97
C VAL A 98 63.23 -23.81 18.15
N PHE A 99 63.55 -22.54 17.94
CA PHE A 99 64.09 -21.65 18.97
C PHE A 99 63.69 -20.19 18.72
N LEU A 100 63.84 -19.35 19.75
CA LEU A 100 63.48 -17.94 19.70
C LEU A 100 64.69 -17.06 19.41
N VAL A 101 64.45 -16.06 18.58
CA VAL A 101 65.40 -15.01 18.20
C VAL A 101 64.75 -13.65 18.45
N ASP A 102 65.52 -12.67 18.88
CA ASP A 102 65.03 -11.29 19.04
C ASP A 102 64.73 -10.64 17.68
N MET A 103 63.57 -10.01 17.53
CA MET A 103 63.14 -9.44 16.23
C MET A 103 64.01 -8.28 15.72
N VAL A 104 64.70 -7.57 16.61
CA VAL A 104 65.47 -6.36 16.27
C VAL A 104 66.95 -6.70 16.08
N THR A 105 67.52 -7.51 16.97
CA THR A 105 68.95 -7.83 16.98
C THR A 105 69.28 -9.12 16.24
N LEU A 106 68.27 -9.96 15.96
CA LEU A 106 68.42 -11.31 15.43
C LEU A 106 69.35 -12.22 16.28
N GLU A 107 69.49 -11.94 17.57
CA GLU A 107 70.26 -12.79 18.49
C GLU A 107 69.37 -13.85 19.15
N SER A 108 69.93 -15.05 19.33
CA SER A 108 69.20 -16.12 20.00
C SER A 108 68.96 -15.77 21.47
N VAL A 109 67.73 -15.94 21.96
CA VAL A 109 67.41 -15.66 23.35
C VAL A 109 68.23 -16.58 24.28
N PRO A 110 69.02 -16.05 25.22
CA PRO A 110 69.86 -16.87 26.10
C PRO A 110 69.01 -17.78 26.99
N SER A 111 69.49 -19.00 27.27
CA SER A 111 68.82 -19.93 28.18
C SER A 111 68.69 -19.38 29.62
N ALA A 112 69.52 -18.42 30.02
CA ALA A 112 69.44 -17.75 31.32
C ALA A 112 68.23 -16.81 31.47
N ALA A 113 67.68 -16.30 30.36
CA ALA A 113 66.44 -15.52 30.33
C ALA A 113 65.20 -16.40 30.13
N GLY A 114 65.33 -17.73 30.28
CA GLY A 114 64.30 -18.75 30.15
C GLY A 114 63.73 -18.98 28.72
N GLY A 115 63.88 -18.02 27.80
CA GLY A 115 63.46 -18.13 26.39
C GLY A 115 64.40 -18.94 25.48
N GLY A 116 65.55 -19.40 25.99
CA GLY A 116 66.51 -20.21 25.23
C GLY A 116 66.17 -21.70 25.11
N VAL A 117 64.91 -22.09 25.32
CA VAL A 117 64.45 -23.47 25.14
C VAL A 117 64.48 -23.83 23.66
N ARG A 118 65.25 -24.87 23.31
CA ARG A 118 65.37 -25.39 21.95
C ARG A 118 64.56 -26.68 21.81
N ILE A 119 63.44 -26.63 21.10
CA ILE A 119 62.60 -27.79 20.83
C ILE A 119 63.23 -28.56 19.68
N ARG A 120 63.64 -29.82 19.91
CA ARG A 120 64.36 -30.63 18.91
C ARG A 120 63.47 -31.68 18.28
N GLY A 121 63.77 -32.03 17.03
CA GLY A 121 63.02 -33.03 16.29
C GLY A 121 61.70 -32.48 15.80
N VAL A 122 61.71 -31.28 15.23
CA VAL A 122 60.53 -30.62 14.67
C VAL A 122 60.54 -30.76 13.14
N THR A 123 59.41 -31.12 12.54
CA THR A 123 59.24 -31.13 11.08
C THR A 123 58.69 -29.81 10.55
N ALA A 124 57.63 -29.29 11.18
CA ALA A 124 56.99 -28.01 10.86
C ALA A 124 56.30 -27.47 12.11
N PHE A 125 55.97 -26.17 12.10
CA PHE A 125 55.18 -25.56 13.17
C PHE A 125 54.23 -24.49 12.63
N CYS A 126 53.21 -24.15 13.42
CA CYS A 126 52.36 -23.01 13.13
C CYS A 126 51.87 -22.32 14.40
N ILE A 127 51.51 -21.05 14.25
CA ILE A 127 50.95 -20.22 15.31
C ILE A 127 49.42 -20.31 15.26
N ASN A 128 48.77 -20.35 16.42
CA ASN A 128 47.33 -20.22 16.51
C ASN A 128 46.92 -18.75 16.49
N GLU A 129 46.32 -18.31 15.39
CA GLU A 129 45.81 -16.94 15.22
C GLU A 129 44.52 -16.66 16.03
N ASN A 130 43.88 -17.71 16.56
CA ASN A 130 42.72 -17.64 17.45
C ASN A 130 43.03 -18.43 18.73
N PRO A 131 43.96 -17.95 19.57
CA PRO A 131 44.42 -18.71 20.73
C PRO A 131 43.28 -18.95 21.71
N VAL A 132 43.32 -20.12 22.34
CA VAL A 132 42.37 -20.49 23.40
C VAL A 132 42.58 -19.67 24.66
N ASN A 133 43.85 -19.39 24.97
CA ASN A 133 44.21 -18.53 26.08
C ASN A 133 44.08 -17.06 25.66
N GLY A 134 43.31 -16.29 26.40
CA GLY A 134 43.09 -14.86 26.15
C GLY A 134 44.20 -13.94 26.64
N ASP A 135 45.33 -14.48 27.13
CA ASP A 135 46.47 -13.69 27.58
C ASP A 135 47.22 -13.07 26.37
N PRO A 136 47.24 -11.72 26.22
CA PRO A 136 47.86 -11.05 25.09
C PRO A 136 49.40 -11.13 25.08
N PHE A 137 50.03 -11.56 26.18
CA PHE A 137 51.48 -11.66 26.31
C PHE A 137 52.00 -13.09 26.10
N CYS A 138 51.24 -13.91 25.38
CA CYS A 138 51.66 -15.24 25.00
C CYS A 138 51.15 -15.62 23.62
N VAL A 139 51.88 -16.52 22.97
CA VAL A 139 51.52 -17.05 21.64
C VAL A 139 51.39 -18.56 21.75
N GLU A 140 50.26 -19.10 21.30
CA GLU A 140 50.05 -20.54 21.21
C GLU A 140 50.61 -21.06 19.88
N MET A 141 51.43 -22.10 19.94
CA MET A 141 52.14 -22.69 18.81
C MET A 141 51.95 -24.21 18.79
N GLY A 142 51.58 -24.77 17.63
CA GLY A 142 51.55 -26.20 17.41
C GLY A 142 52.80 -26.65 16.67
N VAL A 143 53.43 -27.71 17.18
CA VAL A 143 54.70 -28.25 16.71
C VAL A 143 54.51 -29.70 16.30
N LEU A 144 54.96 -30.05 15.10
CA LEU A 144 54.96 -31.43 14.62
C LEU A 144 56.26 -32.13 15.02
N SER A 145 56.15 -33.24 15.74
CA SER A 145 57.31 -34.04 16.13
C SER A 145 57.77 -34.96 15.00
N SER A 146 59.07 -34.96 14.69
CA SER A 146 59.67 -35.82 13.66
C SER A 146 59.94 -37.25 14.15
N LYS A 147 59.94 -37.47 15.46
CA LYS A 147 60.29 -38.76 16.09
C LYS A 147 59.08 -39.49 16.65
N ARG A 148 57.98 -38.78 16.84
CA ARG A 148 56.75 -39.28 17.45
C ARG A 148 55.61 -38.87 16.53
N ARG A 149 54.64 -39.75 16.33
CA ARG A 149 53.38 -39.43 15.63
C ARG A 149 52.52 -38.54 16.53
N THR A 150 53.04 -37.35 16.86
CA THR A 150 52.44 -36.44 17.83
C THR A 150 52.51 -35.00 17.37
N VAL A 151 51.46 -34.26 17.75
CA VAL A 151 51.39 -32.80 17.68
C VAL A 151 51.53 -32.27 19.10
N GLN A 152 52.44 -31.34 19.30
CA GLN A 152 52.72 -30.72 20.60
C GLN A 152 52.30 -29.26 20.58
N VAL A 153 51.37 -28.87 21.46
CA VAL A 153 50.91 -27.50 21.63
C VAL A 153 51.71 -26.84 22.75
N TYR A 154 52.43 -25.78 22.40
CA TYR A 154 53.25 -24.97 23.27
C TYR A 154 52.65 -23.58 23.46
N MET A 155 52.87 -23.01 24.65
CA MET A 155 52.68 -21.59 24.92
C MET A 155 54.05 -20.92 24.99
N VAL A 156 54.24 -19.93 24.13
CA VAL A 156 55.46 -19.14 24.02
C VAL A 156 55.22 -17.83 24.75
N PHE A 157 56.04 -17.55 25.76
CA PHE A 157 56.11 -16.28 26.47
C PHE A 157 57.44 -15.58 26.12
N GLU A 158 57.60 -14.34 26.56
CA GLU A 158 58.85 -13.59 26.33
C GLU A 158 60.07 -14.29 26.95
N ASP A 159 59.88 -14.88 28.14
CA ASP A 159 60.92 -15.45 28.99
C ASP A 159 60.85 -16.98 29.12
N ARG A 160 59.89 -17.67 28.52
CA ARG A 160 59.78 -19.14 28.62
C ARG A 160 58.95 -19.76 27.52
N VAL A 161 59.18 -21.05 27.26
CA VAL A 161 58.35 -21.87 26.36
C VAL A 161 57.84 -23.08 27.13
N GLN A 162 56.53 -23.23 27.21
CA GLN A 162 55.86 -24.26 28.00
C GLN A 162 55.06 -25.21 27.13
N LEU A 163 55.27 -26.52 27.28
CA LEU A 163 54.41 -27.54 26.67
C LEU A 163 53.07 -27.60 27.42
N VAL A 164 51.95 -27.41 26.72
CA VAL A 164 50.61 -27.47 27.29
C VAL A 164 49.94 -28.82 27.01
N LYS A 165 50.06 -29.32 25.78
CA LYS A 165 49.40 -30.55 25.37
C LYS A 165 50.26 -31.31 24.37
N GLU A 166 50.34 -32.63 24.51
CA GLU A 166 50.84 -33.52 23.47
C GLU A 166 49.69 -34.43 23.04
N VAL A 167 49.45 -34.51 21.73
CA VAL A 167 48.36 -35.29 21.13
C VAL A 167 48.93 -36.29 20.15
N ASN A 168 48.47 -37.54 20.23
CA ASN A 168 48.85 -38.59 19.30
C ASN A 168 48.02 -38.52 18.02
N THR A 169 48.68 -38.75 16.88
CA THR A 169 48.05 -38.88 15.56
C THR A 169 48.19 -40.32 15.07
N PRO A 170 47.27 -40.81 14.21
CA PRO A 170 47.33 -42.19 13.70
C PRO A 170 48.58 -42.42 12.81
N GLU A 171 48.92 -41.41 12.01
CA GLU A 171 50.09 -41.40 11.13
C GLU A 171 51.00 -40.21 11.42
N GLN A 172 52.13 -40.12 10.71
CA GLN A 172 53.04 -39.00 10.83
C GLN A 172 52.41 -37.74 10.20
N PRO A 173 52.24 -36.64 10.94
CA PRO A 173 51.75 -35.39 10.38
C PRO A 173 52.86 -34.69 9.58
N CYS A 174 52.51 -34.20 8.41
CA CYS A 174 53.38 -33.49 7.47
C CYS A 174 53.16 -31.97 7.52
N ALA A 175 51.92 -31.52 7.69
CA ALA A 175 51.56 -30.10 7.87
C ALA A 175 50.42 -29.93 8.88
N VAL A 176 50.36 -28.75 9.48
CA VAL A 176 49.37 -28.40 10.52
C VAL A 176 48.95 -26.94 10.41
N SER A 177 47.67 -26.68 10.68
CA SER A 177 47.13 -25.35 10.97
C SER A 177 46.27 -25.41 12.23
N LEU A 178 46.37 -24.40 13.10
CA LEU A 178 45.54 -24.29 14.32
C LEU A 178 44.51 -23.15 14.19
N ASP A 179 43.32 -23.39 14.74
CA ASP A 179 42.36 -22.35 15.13
C ASP A 179 41.61 -22.79 16.39
N GLY A 180 41.69 -22.01 17.47
CA GLY A 180 41.07 -22.38 18.74
C GLY A 180 41.58 -23.73 19.25
N TYR A 181 40.67 -24.66 19.52
CA TYR A 181 40.99 -26.03 19.94
C TYR A 181 41.22 -27.01 18.79
N PHE A 182 41.09 -26.57 17.54
CA PHE A 182 41.05 -27.44 16.36
C PHE A 182 42.39 -27.41 15.61
N LEU A 183 42.92 -28.61 15.37
CA LEU A 183 44.06 -28.89 14.53
C LEU A 183 43.56 -29.40 13.18
N CYS A 184 43.84 -28.69 12.10
CA CYS A 184 43.73 -29.26 10.77
C CYS A 184 45.09 -29.84 10.39
N LEU A 185 45.13 -31.13 10.07
CA LEU A 185 46.37 -31.89 9.86
C LEU A 185 46.35 -32.53 8.48
N ALA A 186 47.48 -32.43 7.79
CA ALA A 186 47.82 -33.32 6.68
C ALA A 186 48.71 -34.43 7.23
N LEU A 187 48.21 -35.66 7.21
CA LEU A 187 48.99 -36.85 7.49
C LEU A 187 49.74 -37.31 6.23
N THR A 188 50.43 -38.45 6.32
CA THR A 188 51.08 -39.08 5.17
C THR A 188 50.09 -39.53 4.08
N THR A 189 48.89 -40.01 4.46
CA THR A 189 47.91 -40.58 3.51
C THR A 189 46.55 -39.86 3.46
N GLN A 190 46.28 -38.91 4.35
CA GLN A 190 44.97 -38.25 4.43
C GLN A 190 45.00 -36.91 5.17
N TYR A 191 43.96 -36.10 4.95
CA TYR A 191 43.67 -34.94 5.80
C TYR A 191 42.71 -35.30 6.93
N MET A 192 42.92 -34.70 8.11
CA MET A 192 42.04 -34.87 9.27
C MET A 192 41.89 -33.57 10.06
N ILE A 193 40.78 -33.45 10.79
CA ILE A 193 40.58 -32.42 11.80
C ILE A 193 40.57 -33.08 13.17
N LEU A 194 41.30 -32.52 14.13
CA LEU A 194 41.42 -33.06 15.48
C LEU A 194 41.24 -31.95 16.51
N ASN A 195 40.35 -32.15 17.47
CA ASN A 195 40.24 -31.27 18.62
C ASN A 195 41.22 -31.72 19.71
N TYR A 196 42.23 -30.91 20.04
CA TYR A 196 43.27 -31.33 20.98
C TYR A 196 42.82 -31.30 22.46
N ASN A 197 41.68 -30.67 22.76
CA ASN A 197 41.11 -30.64 24.10
C ASN A 197 40.25 -31.87 24.38
N THR A 198 39.32 -32.19 23.48
CA THR A 198 38.39 -33.34 23.62
C THR A 198 38.98 -34.65 23.09
N GLY A 199 39.96 -34.58 22.19
CA GLY A 199 40.50 -35.74 21.47
C GLY A 199 39.61 -36.22 20.32
N ALA A 200 38.50 -35.54 20.02
CA ALA A 200 37.65 -35.88 18.88
C ALA A 200 38.41 -35.67 17.57
N ALA A 201 38.34 -36.66 16.66
CA ALA A 201 39.01 -36.64 15.38
C ALA A 201 38.04 -37.00 14.26
N GLN A 202 38.15 -36.30 13.13
CA GLN A 202 37.34 -36.48 11.94
C GLN A 202 38.25 -36.55 10.72
N ASP A 203 38.19 -37.66 9.98
CA ASP A 203 38.90 -37.82 8.72
C ASP A 203 38.14 -37.08 7.60
N LEU A 204 38.89 -36.48 6.66
CA LEU A 204 38.33 -35.70 5.55
C LEU A 204 38.41 -36.48 4.23
N PHE A 205 39.56 -36.44 3.57
CA PHE A 205 39.78 -37.08 2.28
C PHE A 205 41.24 -37.53 2.12
N PRO A 206 41.49 -38.55 1.28
CA PRO A 206 42.82 -39.11 1.07
C PRO A 206 43.73 -38.13 0.32
N TYR A 207 45.03 -38.25 0.58
CA TYR A 207 46.09 -37.40 0.04
C TYR A 207 47.43 -38.14 0.11
N ASP A 208 48.32 -37.98 -0.87
CA ASP A 208 49.64 -38.59 -0.83
C ASP A 208 50.75 -37.53 -0.63
N SER A 209 51.47 -37.65 0.48
CA SER A 209 52.59 -36.77 0.82
C SER A 209 53.84 -36.94 -0.04
N GLU A 210 53.99 -38.07 -0.75
CA GLU A 210 55.12 -38.29 -1.65
C GLU A 210 54.91 -37.62 -3.02
N GLU A 211 53.67 -37.54 -3.49
CA GLU A 211 53.35 -36.96 -4.80
C GLU A 211 53.27 -35.44 -4.79
N LYS A 212 52.68 -34.84 -3.75
CA LYS A 212 52.41 -33.40 -3.68
C LYS A 212 52.70 -32.87 -2.31
N ARG A 213 53.09 -31.59 -2.19
CA ARG A 213 53.19 -30.93 -0.88
C ARG A 213 51.79 -30.63 -0.32
N PRO A 214 51.53 -30.84 0.97
CA PRO A 214 50.20 -30.63 1.53
C PRO A 214 49.92 -29.14 1.69
N ILE A 215 48.68 -28.75 1.51
CA ILE A 215 48.23 -27.37 1.76
C ILE A 215 47.18 -27.43 2.85
N VAL A 216 47.53 -26.86 4.00
CA VAL A 216 46.65 -26.68 5.14
C VAL A 216 46.75 -25.22 5.55
N LYS A 217 45.68 -24.45 5.32
CA LYS A 217 45.70 -23.02 5.62
C LYS A 217 44.40 -22.59 6.30
N ARG A 218 44.52 -21.90 7.43
CA ARG A 218 43.39 -21.23 8.08
C ARG A 218 42.84 -20.09 7.20
N ILE A 219 41.52 -19.99 7.08
CA ILE A 219 40.83 -18.97 6.27
C ILE A 219 40.02 -18.03 7.17
N SER A 220 39.27 -18.61 8.11
CA SER A 220 38.44 -17.89 9.06
C SER A 220 38.36 -18.67 10.37
N ARG A 221 37.61 -18.17 11.36
CA ARG A 221 37.43 -18.90 12.63
C ARG A 221 36.84 -20.27 12.33
N GLU A 222 37.51 -21.31 12.82
CA GLU A 222 37.13 -22.71 12.65
C GLU A 222 36.94 -23.15 11.18
N GLU A 223 37.61 -22.50 10.22
CA GLU A 223 37.51 -22.81 8.77
C GLU A 223 38.88 -22.88 8.11
N PHE A 224 39.14 -23.98 7.39
CA PHE A 224 40.43 -24.29 6.76
C PHE A 224 40.29 -24.54 5.25
N LEU A 225 41.33 -24.18 4.50
CA LEU A 225 41.52 -24.45 3.07
C LEU A 225 42.47 -25.63 2.91
N LEU A 226 42.05 -26.58 2.09
CA LEU A 226 42.77 -27.82 1.84
C LEU A 226 42.89 -28.10 0.35
N ALA A 227 44.02 -28.67 -0.07
CA ALA A 227 44.19 -29.17 -1.42
C ALA A 227 43.63 -30.60 -1.54
N ALA A 228 42.48 -30.70 -2.20
CA ALA A 228 41.81 -31.95 -2.49
C ALA A 228 42.23 -32.55 -3.85
N PRO A 229 42.03 -33.86 -4.03
CA PRO A 229 42.29 -34.54 -5.30
C PRO A 229 41.55 -33.88 -6.48
N GLY A 230 42.15 -33.94 -7.68
CA GLY A 230 41.55 -33.39 -8.91
C GLY A 230 41.66 -31.88 -9.08
N GLY A 231 42.59 -31.22 -8.37
CA GLY A 231 42.82 -29.77 -8.52
C GLY A 231 41.72 -28.93 -7.86
N LEU A 232 41.23 -29.36 -6.69
CA LEU A 232 40.18 -28.66 -5.96
C LEU A 232 40.71 -28.08 -4.65
N GLY A 233 40.36 -26.84 -4.37
CA GLY A 233 40.51 -26.20 -3.07
C GLY A 233 39.23 -26.38 -2.25
N MET A 234 39.28 -27.26 -1.25
CA MET A 234 38.13 -27.56 -0.38
C MET A 234 38.16 -26.68 0.88
N PHE A 235 36.98 -26.21 1.29
CA PHE A 235 36.77 -25.48 2.53
C PHE A 235 36.22 -26.46 3.56
N ALA A 236 36.90 -26.65 4.69
CA ALA A 236 36.41 -27.54 5.76
C ALA A 236 36.28 -26.75 7.07
N ASN A 237 35.12 -26.84 7.72
CA ASN A 237 34.93 -26.29 9.05
C ASN A 237 35.48 -27.23 10.14
N ALA A 238 35.44 -26.83 11.41
CA ALA A 238 35.89 -27.64 12.55
C ALA A 238 35.19 -29.01 12.70
N GLU A 239 34.01 -29.20 12.10
CA GLU A 239 33.28 -30.47 12.07
C GLU A 239 33.68 -31.36 10.89
N GLY A 240 34.56 -30.88 10.00
CA GLY A 240 34.95 -31.56 8.77
C GLY A 240 33.94 -31.44 7.62
N VAL A 241 32.99 -30.51 7.73
CA VAL A 241 31.95 -30.27 6.73
C VAL A 241 32.33 -29.06 5.85
N SER A 242 32.08 -29.19 4.55
CA SER A 242 32.23 -28.09 3.59
C SER A 242 30.94 -27.29 3.47
N GLN A 243 30.94 -26.05 3.95
CA GLN A 243 29.79 -25.13 3.81
C GLN A 243 29.79 -24.37 2.48
N ARG A 244 30.95 -24.27 1.83
CA ARG A 244 31.13 -23.57 0.55
C ARG A 244 31.44 -24.58 -0.55
N ALA A 245 31.13 -24.22 -1.79
CA ALA A 245 31.58 -24.99 -2.95
C ALA A 245 33.11 -24.90 -3.08
N PRO A 246 33.78 -25.97 -3.57
CA PRO A 246 35.22 -25.92 -3.81
C PRO A 246 35.59 -24.93 -4.90
N VAL A 247 36.82 -24.42 -4.81
CA VAL A 247 37.45 -23.65 -5.88
C VAL A 247 38.22 -24.60 -6.80
N SER A 248 38.04 -24.49 -8.11
CA SER A 248 38.83 -25.27 -9.08
C SER A 248 40.13 -24.51 -9.42
N TRP A 249 41.26 -25.13 -9.14
CA TRP A 249 42.60 -24.61 -9.45
C TRP A 249 43.46 -25.68 -10.15
N SER A 250 44.71 -25.35 -10.44
CA SER A 250 45.63 -26.28 -11.09
C SER A 250 45.96 -27.49 -10.20
N GLU A 251 46.18 -28.66 -10.80
CA GLU A 251 46.62 -29.85 -10.06
C GLU A 251 48.06 -29.73 -9.52
N SER A 252 48.87 -28.85 -10.11
CA SER A 252 50.25 -28.55 -9.73
C SER A 252 50.38 -27.35 -8.79
N VAL A 253 49.30 -27.01 -8.06
CA VAL A 253 49.36 -25.95 -7.04
C VAL A 253 50.40 -26.30 -5.97
N ILE A 254 51.33 -25.36 -5.74
CA ILE A 254 52.46 -25.48 -4.83
C ILE A 254 52.09 -24.91 -3.46
N ALA A 255 51.36 -23.79 -3.44
CA ALA A 255 50.99 -23.08 -2.22
C ALA A 255 49.70 -22.28 -2.44
N ALA A 256 49.00 -21.99 -1.35
CA ALA A 256 47.81 -21.15 -1.34
C ALA A 256 47.86 -20.14 -0.19
N ALA A 257 47.37 -18.92 -0.46
CA ALA A 257 47.19 -17.86 0.54
C ALA A 257 45.79 -17.26 0.42
N VAL A 258 45.34 -16.63 1.49
CA VAL A 258 44.00 -16.04 1.56
C VAL A 258 44.10 -14.54 1.78
N CYS A 259 43.34 -13.79 0.99
CA CYS A 259 43.09 -12.38 1.22
C CYS A 259 41.63 -12.11 0.89
N PHE A 260 40.77 -12.22 1.90
CA PHE A 260 39.32 -12.16 1.74
C PHE A 260 38.89 -10.95 0.88
N PRO A 261 38.06 -11.14 -0.17
CA PRO A 261 37.30 -12.35 -0.51
C PRO A 261 38.01 -13.34 -1.47
N TYR A 262 39.32 -13.23 -1.67
CA TYR A 262 40.06 -14.04 -2.65
C TYR A 262 40.92 -15.14 -2.04
N VAL A 263 41.05 -16.24 -2.78
CA VAL A 263 42.05 -17.29 -2.60
C VAL A 263 43.06 -17.16 -3.72
N VAL A 264 44.33 -17.06 -3.35
CA VAL A 264 45.46 -16.99 -4.27
C VAL A 264 46.15 -18.35 -4.26
N ALA A 265 46.28 -18.97 -5.43
CA ALA A 265 46.98 -20.23 -5.59
C ALA A 265 48.19 -20.05 -6.51
N LEU A 266 49.35 -20.50 -6.06
CA LEU A 266 50.62 -20.45 -6.77
C LEU A 266 50.85 -21.78 -7.47
N ASP A 267 51.11 -21.71 -8.78
CA ASP A 267 51.59 -22.80 -9.63
C ASP A 267 53.07 -22.55 -10.02
N GLU A 268 53.70 -23.46 -10.76
CA GLU A 268 55.07 -23.33 -11.25
C GLU A 268 55.26 -22.11 -12.18
N ASN A 269 54.24 -21.78 -12.97
CA ASN A 269 54.33 -20.77 -14.04
C ASN A 269 53.38 -19.58 -13.91
N PHE A 270 52.37 -19.68 -13.04
CA PHE A 270 51.35 -18.66 -12.89
C PHE A 270 50.77 -18.64 -11.49
N ILE A 271 50.12 -17.53 -11.17
CA ILE A 271 49.33 -17.33 -9.95
C ILE A 271 47.88 -17.20 -10.40
N THR A 272 46.99 -17.99 -9.80
CA THR A 272 45.55 -17.86 -10.00
C THR A 272 44.88 -17.26 -8.79
N ILE A 273 43.95 -16.35 -9.04
CA ILE A 273 43.18 -15.65 -8.01
C ILE A 273 41.73 -16.02 -8.22
N HIS A 274 41.16 -16.69 -7.23
CA HIS A 274 39.79 -17.17 -7.23
C HIS A 274 38.98 -16.43 -6.17
N SER A 275 37.71 -16.18 -6.45
CA SER A 275 36.81 -15.57 -5.47
C SER A 275 36.17 -16.64 -4.59
N MET A 276 36.18 -16.42 -3.28
CA MET A 276 35.49 -17.30 -2.32
C MET A 276 33.98 -17.11 -2.30
N LEU A 277 33.48 -16.04 -2.92
CA LEU A 277 32.05 -15.69 -2.90
C LEU A 277 31.28 -16.46 -3.98
N ASP A 278 31.83 -16.52 -5.19
CA ASP A 278 31.22 -17.17 -6.36
C ASP A 278 32.06 -18.31 -6.97
N GLN A 279 33.20 -18.64 -6.35
CA GLN A 279 34.09 -19.75 -6.71
C GLN A 279 34.68 -19.67 -8.14
N GLN A 280 34.66 -18.47 -8.75
CA GLN A 280 35.19 -18.26 -10.09
C GLN A 280 36.63 -17.73 -10.10
N LEU A 281 37.40 -18.12 -11.12
CA LEU A 281 38.71 -17.57 -11.44
C LEU A 281 38.57 -16.11 -11.88
N LYS A 282 39.14 -15.18 -11.10
CA LYS A 282 39.09 -13.74 -11.37
C LYS A 282 40.26 -13.26 -12.21
N GLN A 283 41.46 -13.66 -11.81
CA GLN A 283 42.70 -13.20 -12.41
C GLN A 283 43.76 -14.30 -12.45
N THR A 284 44.58 -14.28 -13.49
CA THR A 284 45.77 -15.11 -13.68
C THR A 284 46.94 -14.17 -13.93
N LEU A 285 48.01 -14.33 -13.17
CA LEU A 285 49.24 -13.56 -13.30
C LEU A 285 50.36 -14.52 -13.71
N SER A 286 51.13 -14.17 -14.75
CA SER A 286 52.33 -14.95 -15.10
C SER A 286 53.41 -14.72 -14.05
N PHE A 287 53.90 -15.80 -13.44
CA PHE A 287 54.96 -15.74 -12.44
C PHE A 287 55.75 -17.04 -12.46
N ARG A 288 57.06 -16.96 -12.73
CA ARG A 288 57.93 -18.13 -12.84
C ARG A 288 58.78 -18.30 -11.58
N ASP A 289 59.17 -19.53 -11.30
CA ASP A 289 60.07 -19.91 -10.20
C ASP A 289 59.54 -19.52 -8.81
N GLY A 290 58.22 -19.51 -8.63
CA GLY A 290 57.60 -19.27 -7.34
C GLY A 290 57.72 -20.46 -6.40
N GLN A 291 58.13 -20.20 -5.16
CA GLN A 291 58.32 -21.26 -4.15
C GLN A 291 57.51 -21.04 -2.89
N VAL A 292 57.32 -19.78 -2.48
CA VAL A 292 56.61 -19.43 -1.26
C VAL A 292 55.46 -18.49 -1.60
N LEU A 293 54.28 -18.76 -1.02
CA LEU A 293 53.12 -17.89 -1.03
C LEU A 293 52.50 -17.91 0.37
N GLN A 294 52.44 -16.75 1.02
CA GLN A 294 51.85 -16.61 2.36
C GLN A 294 51.14 -15.26 2.51
N ASP A 295 50.10 -15.23 3.31
CA ASP A 295 49.43 -14.03 3.79
C ASP A 295 49.93 -13.64 5.18
N PHE A 296 50.21 -12.34 5.34
CA PHE A 296 50.73 -11.72 6.55
C PHE A 296 49.91 -10.46 6.85
N GLU A 297 49.10 -10.48 7.92
CA GLU A 297 48.30 -9.31 8.36
C GLU A 297 47.49 -8.67 7.21
N GLY A 298 46.95 -9.48 6.29
CA GLY A 298 46.19 -9.02 5.12
C GLY A 298 47.02 -8.67 3.87
N LYS A 299 48.35 -8.78 3.92
CA LYS A 299 49.24 -8.67 2.75
C LYS A 299 49.58 -10.05 2.23
N VAL A 300 49.36 -10.30 0.95
CA VAL A 300 49.80 -11.56 0.30
C VAL A 300 51.18 -11.33 -0.28
N MET A 301 52.17 -12.08 0.22
CA MET A 301 53.54 -12.03 -0.27
C MET A 301 53.91 -13.35 -0.92
N LEU A 302 54.78 -13.25 -1.92
CA LEU A 302 55.31 -14.40 -2.63
C LEU A 302 56.82 -14.24 -2.79
N ALA A 303 57.53 -15.35 -2.77
CA ALA A 303 58.96 -15.37 -3.03
C ALA A 303 59.27 -16.31 -4.19
N SER A 304 60.10 -15.82 -5.11
CA SER A 304 60.89 -16.69 -5.95
C SER A 304 62.15 -17.11 -5.20
N THR A 305 62.98 -17.96 -5.81
CA THR A 305 64.31 -18.27 -5.26
C THR A 305 65.19 -17.05 -5.01
N LYS A 306 64.91 -15.91 -5.68
CA LYS A 306 65.83 -14.75 -5.73
C LYS A 306 65.23 -13.42 -5.27
N ALA A 307 63.92 -13.30 -5.22
CA ALA A 307 63.26 -12.02 -4.95
C ALA A 307 61.93 -12.23 -4.23
N VAL A 308 61.50 -11.21 -3.49
CA VAL A 308 60.22 -11.16 -2.78
C VAL A 308 59.31 -10.15 -3.45
N TYR A 309 58.06 -10.53 -3.69
CA TYR A 309 57.03 -9.69 -4.28
C TYR A 309 55.80 -9.65 -3.36
N VAL A 310 55.02 -8.59 -3.50
CA VAL A 310 53.76 -8.37 -2.79
C VAL A 310 52.65 -8.29 -3.82
N LEU A 311 51.58 -9.04 -3.58
CA LEU A 311 50.31 -8.89 -4.30
C LEU A 311 49.51 -7.81 -3.60
N VAL A 312 49.53 -6.62 -4.18
CA VAL A 312 48.78 -5.46 -3.66
C VAL A 312 47.33 -5.58 -4.13
N PRO A 313 46.35 -5.68 -3.22
CA PRO A 313 44.94 -5.69 -3.60
C PRO A 313 44.56 -4.32 -4.18
N LEU A 314 43.84 -4.32 -5.30
CA LEU A 314 43.27 -3.11 -5.87
C LEU A 314 42.07 -2.64 -5.03
N PRO A 315 41.83 -1.33 -4.89
CA PRO A 315 40.66 -0.81 -4.18
C PRO A 315 39.36 -1.44 -4.71
N MET A 316 38.50 -1.88 -3.79
CA MET A 316 37.28 -2.60 -4.12
C MET A 316 36.36 -1.79 -5.03
N GLU A 317 36.29 -0.47 -4.82
CA GLU A 317 35.51 0.44 -5.64
C GLU A 317 35.95 0.38 -7.11
N ARG A 318 37.27 0.32 -7.36
CA ARG A 318 37.81 0.21 -8.72
C ARG A 318 37.44 -1.13 -9.35
N GLN A 319 37.54 -2.22 -8.59
CA GLN A 319 37.17 -3.55 -9.06
C GLN A 319 35.68 -3.64 -9.43
N ILE A 320 34.81 -3.03 -8.61
CA ILE A 320 33.37 -2.95 -8.87
C ILE A 320 33.08 -2.09 -10.10
N GLN A 321 33.72 -0.93 -10.26
CA GLN A 321 33.53 -0.09 -11.44
C GLN A 321 34.03 -0.80 -12.72
N ASP A 322 35.15 -1.51 -12.66
CA ASP A 322 35.65 -2.31 -13.78
C ASP A 322 34.67 -3.45 -14.13
N LEU A 323 34.02 -4.09 -13.15
CA LEU A 323 32.97 -5.09 -13.40
C LEU A 323 31.73 -4.49 -14.07
N LEU A 324 31.27 -3.33 -13.57
CA LEU A 324 30.11 -2.62 -14.12
C LEU A 324 30.38 -2.14 -15.55
N ALA A 325 31.58 -1.59 -15.83
CA ALA A 325 32.00 -1.18 -17.17
C ALA A 325 32.03 -2.35 -18.16
N ASN A 326 32.33 -3.57 -17.69
CA ASN A 326 32.28 -4.79 -18.50
C ASN A 326 30.89 -5.47 -18.51
N HIS A 327 29.85 -4.80 -18.01
CA HIS A 327 28.47 -5.30 -17.91
C HIS A 327 28.27 -6.58 -17.06
N ARG A 328 29.18 -6.87 -16.12
CA ARG A 328 29.12 -8.06 -15.26
C ARG A 328 28.49 -7.70 -13.91
N VAL A 329 27.20 -7.36 -13.97
CA VAL A 329 26.41 -6.80 -12.85
C VAL A 329 26.33 -7.74 -11.65
N GLU A 330 26.02 -9.02 -11.86
CA GLU A 330 25.86 -9.98 -10.75
C GLU A 330 27.13 -10.11 -9.90
N GLU A 331 28.30 -10.19 -10.56
CA GLU A 331 29.58 -10.27 -9.86
C GLU A 331 29.93 -8.97 -9.13
N ALA A 332 29.53 -7.82 -9.68
CA ALA A 332 29.70 -6.53 -9.01
C ALA A 332 28.87 -6.49 -7.71
N LEU A 333 27.63 -6.99 -7.76
CA LEU A 333 26.74 -7.04 -6.60
C LEU A 333 27.24 -8.02 -5.54
N VAL A 334 27.61 -9.25 -5.93
CA VAL A 334 28.19 -10.25 -5.00
C VAL A 334 29.45 -9.71 -4.32
N LEU A 335 30.33 -9.05 -5.08
CA LEU A 335 31.54 -8.44 -4.53
C LEU A 335 31.23 -7.29 -3.56
N THR A 336 30.20 -6.50 -3.87
CA THR A 336 29.74 -5.40 -3.02
C THR A 336 29.16 -5.94 -1.72
N GLU A 337 28.26 -6.92 -1.76
CA GLU A 337 27.67 -7.55 -0.58
C GLU A 337 28.76 -8.22 0.30
N GLY A 338 29.74 -8.87 -0.32
CA GLY A 338 30.90 -9.42 0.38
C GLY A 338 31.74 -8.37 1.11
N ALA A 339 31.79 -7.13 0.60
CA ALA A 339 32.51 -6.02 1.19
C ALA A 339 31.79 -5.36 2.38
N GLN A 340 30.52 -5.73 2.66
CA GLN A 340 29.72 -5.16 3.74
C GLN A 340 30.40 -5.25 5.12
N ARG A 341 31.17 -6.32 5.36
CA ARG A 341 31.88 -6.54 6.63
C ARG A 341 33.02 -5.55 6.86
N ASN A 342 33.59 -4.99 5.79
CA ASN A 342 34.81 -4.17 5.85
C ASN A 342 34.53 -2.66 5.82
N ILE A 343 33.28 -2.26 5.53
CA ILE A 343 32.90 -0.85 5.33
C ILE A 343 31.88 -0.43 6.41
N PRO A 344 32.01 0.76 7.02
CA PRO A 344 31.00 1.30 7.93
C PRO A 344 29.61 1.34 7.26
N LYS A 345 28.57 0.96 8.01
CA LYS A 345 27.19 0.78 7.48
C LYS A 345 26.70 1.97 6.65
N ASP A 346 26.95 3.20 7.11
CA ASP A 346 26.47 4.41 6.42
C ASP A 346 27.15 4.62 5.06
N LYS A 347 28.47 4.43 5.00
CA LYS A 347 29.24 4.51 3.75
C LYS A 347 28.86 3.38 2.80
N PHE A 348 28.63 2.19 3.34
CA PHE A 348 28.20 1.04 2.56
C PHE A 348 26.84 1.27 1.91
N GLN A 349 25.86 1.82 2.63
CA GLN A 349 24.53 2.08 2.06
C GLN A 349 24.58 3.06 0.87
N ILE A 350 25.38 4.12 0.97
CA ILE A 350 25.55 5.09 -0.11
C ILE A 350 26.20 4.43 -1.34
N LEU A 351 27.28 3.68 -1.13
CA LEU A 351 27.98 2.96 -2.18
C LEU A 351 27.06 1.91 -2.85
N HIS A 352 26.36 1.12 -2.04
CA HIS A 352 25.47 0.06 -2.51
C HIS A 352 24.29 0.61 -3.32
N ARG A 353 23.66 1.71 -2.85
CA ARG A 353 22.61 2.40 -3.62
C ARG A 353 23.13 2.85 -4.98
N ARG A 354 24.31 3.47 -5.01
CA ARG A 354 24.94 3.93 -6.25
C ARG A 354 25.21 2.77 -7.23
N ILE A 355 25.75 1.66 -6.73
CA ILE A 355 26.04 0.47 -7.55
C ILE A 355 24.74 -0.13 -8.10
N LEU A 356 23.68 -0.21 -7.28
CA LEU A 356 22.36 -0.66 -7.73
C LEU A 356 21.76 0.25 -8.82
N GLN A 357 21.93 1.56 -8.70
CA GLN A 357 21.49 2.50 -9.73
C GLN A 357 22.26 2.27 -11.05
N GLN A 358 23.59 2.14 -11.01
CA GLN A 358 24.41 1.83 -12.20
C GLN A 358 24.03 0.47 -12.81
N ALA A 359 23.84 -0.55 -11.98
CA ALA A 359 23.35 -1.88 -12.38
C ALA A 359 22.00 -1.79 -13.11
N GLY A 360 21.05 -1.02 -12.56
CA GLY A 360 19.75 -0.78 -13.18
C GLY A 360 19.88 -0.14 -14.56
N PHE A 361 20.77 0.84 -14.74
CA PHE A 361 21.00 1.45 -16.06
C PHE A 361 21.66 0.50 -17.07
N ILE A 362 22.56 -0.38 -16.62
CA ILE A 362 23.16 -1.41 -17.49
C ILE A 362 22.07 -2.37 -17.97
N LYS A 363 21.23 -2.88 -17.06
CA LYS A 363 20.11 -3.79 -17.39
C LYS A 363 19.07 -3.10 -18.28
N PHE A 364 18.80 -1.82 -18.03
CA PHE A 364 17.94 -0.99 -18.88
C PHE A 364 18.50 -0.87 -20.32
N GLY A 365 19.80 -0.64 -20.47
CA GLY A 365 20.48 -0.64 -21.78
C GLY A 365 20.42 -1.99 -22.51
N GLN A 366 20.34 -3.10 -21.77
CA GLN A 366 20.16 -4.45 -22.30
C GLN A 366 18.67 -4.82 -22.54
N LEU A 367 17.74 -3.88 -22.36
CA LEU A 367 16.28 -4.07 -22.46
C LEU A 367 15.70 -5.08 -21.44
N GLN A 368 16.43 -5.38 -20.36
CA GLN A 368 15.99 -6.23 -19.26
C GLN A 368 15.21 -5.41 -18.23
N PHE A 369 14.02 -4.99 -18.61
CA PHE A 369 13.22 -4.00 -17.87
C PHE A 369 12.80 -4.44 -16.46
N LEU A 370 12.47 -5.72 -16.25
CA LEU A 370 12.03 -6.22 -14.95
C LEU A 370 13.17 -6.16 -13.91
N GLU A 371 14.37 -6.62 -14.28
CA GLU A 371 15.55 -6.56 -13.43
C GLU A 371 15.98 -5.11 -13.19
N ALA A 372 15.94 -4.27 -14.25
CA ALA A 372 16.24 -2.84 -14.13
C ALA A 372 15.31 -2.14 -13.12
N GLN A 373 14.00 -2.40 -13.19
CA GLN A 373 13.01 -1.86 -12.25
C GLN A 373 13.32 -2.25 -10.80
N GLU A 374 13.66 -3.51 -10.56
CA GLU A 374 14.00 -3.99 -9.22
C GLU A 374 15.25 -3.28 -8.67
N HIS A 375 16.29 -3.15 -9.49
CA HIS A 375 17.51 -2.42 -9.11
C HIS A 375 17.25 -0.93 -8.86
N PHE A 376 16.43 -0.26 -9.68
CA PHE A 376 16.07 1.14 -9.46
C PHE A 376 15.27 1.36 -8.17
N ARG A 377 14.37 0.44 -7.82
CA ARG A 377 13.62 0.48 -6.55
C ARG A 377 14.54 0.28 -5.35
N LYS A 378 15.36 -0.78 -5.36
CA LYS A 378 16.33 -1.07 -4.28
C LYS A 378 17.37 0.05 -4.14
N GLY A 379 17.77 0.64 -5.26
CA GLY A 379 18.74 1.74 -5.33
C GLY A 379 18.16 3.13 -5.01
N GLN A 380 16.83 3.26 -4.83
CA GLN A 380 16.14 4.54 -4.63
C GLN A 380 16.58 5.59 -5.68
N LEU A 381 16.50 5.22 -6.95
CA LEU A 381 16.90 6.11 -8.05
C LEU A 381 16.03 7.38 -8.06
N ASP A 382 16.67 8.54 -8.25
CA ASP A 382 15.96 9.76 -8.64
C ASP A 382 15.44 9.59 -10.06
N VAL A 383 14.12 9.48 -10.16
CA VAL A 383 13.39 9.21 -11.41
C VAL A 383 13.71 10.21 -12.51
N ARG A 384 14.11 11.44 -12.16
CA ARG A 384 14.48 12.48 -13.12
C ARG A 384 15.70 12.11 -13.94
N GLU A 385 16.60 11.24 -13.44
CA GLU A 385 17.69 10.67 -14.24
C GLU A 385 17.14 9.92 -15.45
N LEU A 386 16.12 9.05 -15.25
CA LEU A 386 15.46 8.32 -16.32
C LEU A 386 14.65 9.24 -17.24
N ILE A 387 13.90 10.19 -16.69
CA ILE A 387 13.12 11.15 -17.51
C ILE A 387 14.06 11.99 -18.38
N SER A 388 15.24 12.37 -17.86
CA SER A 388 16.24 13.17 -18.59
C SER A 388 16.81 12.49 -19.82
N LEU A 389 16.66 11.17 -19.97
CA LEU A 389 17.04 10.44 -21.18
C LEU A 389 16.07 10.68 -22.34
N TYR A 390 14.86 11.19 -22.07
CA TYR A 390 13.82 11.44 -23.04
C TYR A 390 13.75 12.95 -23.31
N PRO A 391 14.15 13.40 -24.50
CA PRO A 391 14.11 14.82 -24.85
C PRO A 391 12.70 15.39 -24.67
N LEU A 392 12.61 16.61 -24.12
CA LEU A 392 11.37 17.40 -23.94
C LEU A 392 10.35 16.87 -22.90
N LEU A 393 10.64 15.77 -22.19
CA LEU A 393 9.74 15.28 -21.14
C LEU A 393 9.85 16.06 -19.84
N LEU A 394 11.07 16.40 -19.41
CA LEU A 394 11.27 17.25 -18.22
C LEU A 394 10.62 18.63 -18.41
N PRO A 395 9.98 19.18 -17.36
CA PRO A 395 9.48 20.55 -17.38
C PRO A 395 10.62 21.56 -17.55
N VAL A 396 10.33 22.69 -18.19
CA VAL A 396 11.30 23.80 -18.33
C VAL A 396 11.64 24.43 -16.97
N SER A 397 10.73 24.30 -15.99
CA SER A 397 10.93 24.70 -14.59
C SER A 397 11.85 23.77 -13.79
N SER A 398 12.22 22.60 -14.32
CA SER A 398 13.01 21.61 -13.59
C SER A 398 14.46 22.09 -13.43
N THR A 399 14.93 22.21 -12.19
CA THR A 399 16.33 22.57 -11.87
C THR A 399 17.25 21.35 -11.86
N PHE A 400 16.82 20.23 -12.44
CA PHE A 400 17.50 18.95 -12.32
C PHE A 400 18.82 18.92 -13.12
N THR A 401 19.88 18.50 -12.46
CA THR A 401 21.19 18.22 -13.06
C THR A 401 21.57 16.77 -12.79
N ARG A 402 22.00 16.05 -13.83
CA ARG A 402 22.43 14.65 -13.71
C ARG A 402 23.55 14.49 -12.68
N CYS A 403 23.56 13.34 -12.01
CA CYS A 403 24.52 13.00 -10.98
C CYS A 403 25.96 13.07 -11.49
N HIS A 404 26.88 13.53 -10.62
CA HIS A 404 28.30 13.54 -10.87
C HIS A 404 29.06 12.73 -9.79
N PRO A 405 29.93 11.76 -10.15
CA PRO A 405 30.14 11.18 -11.48
C PRO A 405 28.87 10.53 -12.09
N PRO A 406 28.79 10.37 -13.43
CA PRO A 406 27.58 9.87 -14.11
C PRO A 406 27.24 8.42 -13.71
N LEU A 407 25.95 8.10 -13.65
CA LEU A 407 25.45 6.75 -13.36
C LEU A 407 25.43 5.85 -14.60
N HIS A 408 25.43 6.45 -15.80
CA HIS A 408 25.41 5.75 -17.08
C HIS A 408 26.11 6.57 -18.16
N GLU A 409 26.46 5.92 -19.28
CA GLU A 409 27.12 6.57 -20.41
C GLU A 409 26.14 7.16 -21.44
N PHE A 410 24.85 6.83 -21.34
CA PHE A 410 23.85 7.25 -22.31
C PHE A 410 23.61 8.77 -22.26
N ALA A 411 23.76 9.45 -23.40
CA ALA A 411 23.38 10.85 -23.54
C ALA A 411 21.85 10.98 -23.58
N ASP A 412 21.20 10.30 -24.53
CA ASP A 412 19.75 10.28 -24.74
C ASP A 412 19.27 8.90 -25.22
N LEU A 413 17.96 8.69 -25.22
CA LEU A 413 17.32 7.47 -25.69
C LEU A 413 17.68 7.10 -27.14
N ASN A 414 17.92 8.10 -28.00
CA ASN A 414 18.32 7.88 -29.39
C ASN A 414 19.71 7.23 -29.49
N HIS A 415 20.61 7.56 -28.55
CA HIS A 415 21.93 6.94 -28.46
C HIS A 415 21.82 5.48 -27.96
N LEU A 416 20.95 5.23 -26.98
CA LEU A 416 20.68 3.89 -26.44
C LEU A 416 19.99 2.97 -27.46
N ALA A 417 19.01 3.49 -28.20
CA ALA A 417 18.27 2.73 -29.20
C ALA A 417 19.01 2.60 -30.54
N GLN A 418 20.14 3.29 -30.74
CA GLN A 418 20.88 3.34 -32.01
C GLN A 418 19.99 3.69 -33.23
N GLY A 419 18.96 4.52 -33.02
CA GLY A 419 17.98 4.91 -34.04
C GLY A 419 16.80 3.95 -34.27
N ASP A 420 16.70 2.85 -33.51
CA ASP A 420 15.60 1.89 -33.62
C ASP A 420 14.32 2.38 -32.91
N GLN A 421 13.26 2.61 -33.68
CA GLN A 421 11.99 3.12 -33.17
C GLN A 421 11.24 2.12 -32.29
N GLU A 422 11.41 0.81 -32.49
CA GLU A 422 10.75 -0.20 -31.66
C GLU A 422 11.34 -0.23 -30.25
N LYS A 423 12.67 -0.16 -30.14
CA LYS A 423 13.36 -0.08 -28.85
C LYS A 423 13.00 1.20 -28.10
N VAL A 424 12.88 2.33 -28.82
CA VAL A 424 12.39 3.59 -28.23
C VAL A 424 10.98 3.41 -27.65
N LEU A 425 10.08 2.77 -28.39
CA LEU A 425 8.72 2.52 -27.92
C LEU A 425 8.69 1.59 -26.69
N GLN A 426 9.51 0.53 -26.68
CA GLN A 426 9.65 -0.36 -25.52
C GLN A 426 10.16 0.39 -24.28
N CYS A 427 11.16 1.25 -24.44
CA CYS A 427 11.66 2.08 -23.35
C CYS A 427 10.58 3.07 -22.87
N LYS A 428 9.80 3.68 -23.78
CA LYS A 428 8.68 4.56 -23.37
C LYS A 428 7.59 3.79 -22.60
N LYS A 429 7.25 2.57 -23.03
CA LYS A 429 6.31 1.70 -22.31
C LYS A 429 6.82 1.35 -20.91
N PHE A 430 8.10 1.00 -20.80
CA PHE A 430 8.75 0.79 -19.50
C PHE A 430 8.65 2.02 -18.60
N LEU A 431 8.99 3.20 -19.13
CA LEU A 431 8.94 4.45 -18.37
C LEU A 431 7.51 4.73 -17.87
N ILE A 432 6.49 4.53 -18.71
CA ILE A 432 5.08 4.67 -18.29
C ILE A 432 4.76 3.77 -17.09
N THR A 433 5.10 2.48 -17.18
CA THR A 433 4.81 1.52 -16.09
C THR A 433 5.58 1.89 -14.83
N TYR A 434 6.86 2.21 -14.96
CA TYR A 434 7.73 2.57 -13.84
C TYR A 434 7.27 3.85 -13.14
N LEU A 435 6.99 4.92 -13.88
CA LEU A 435 6.51 6.19 -13.33
C LEU A 435 5.15 6.04 -12.65
N GLY A 436 4.24 5.26 -13.25
CA GLY A 436 2.93 4.98 -12.66
C GLY A 436 3.02 4.29 -11.29
N GLU A 437 3.94 3.34 -11.14
CA GLU A 437 4.18 2.70 -9.84
C GLU A 437 4.87 3.64 -8.85
N VAL A 438 5.89 4.39 -9.30
CA VAL A 438 6.67 5.28 -8.43
C VAL A 438 5.83 6.45 -7.92
N ARG A 439 4.83 6.93 -8.69
CA ARG A 439 3.87 7.98 -8.27
C ARG A 439 3.21 7.68 -6.91
N SER A 440 3.02 6.40 -6.56
CA SER A 440 2.43 5.97 -5.27
C SER A 440 3.42 5.87 -4.10
N THR A 441 4.73 5.99 -4.37
CA THR A 441 5.79 5.78 -3.39
C THR A 441 6.33 7.08 -2.82
N GLU A 442 6.86 7.05 -1.61
CA GLU A 442 7.44 8.23 -0.93
C GLU A 442 8.57 8.90 -1.73
N VAL A 443 9.25 8.15 -2.61
CA VAL A 443 10.31 8.65 -3.51
C VAL A 443 9.79 9.71 -4.48
N ALA A 444 8.50 9.65 -4.87
CA ALA A 444 7.88 10.64 -5.75
C ALA A 444 7.50 11.95 -5.04
N ASN A 445 7.44 11.99 -3.70
CA ASN A 445 6.99 13.19 -2.98
C ASN A 445 7.91 14.41 -3.18
N GLY A 446 9.17 14.21 -3.57
CA GLY A 446 10.12 15.28 -3.88
C GLY A 446 10.14 15.76 -5.34
N CYS A 447 9.51 15.02 -6.28
CA CYS A 447 9.56 15.31 -7.73
C CYS A 447 8.22 15.06 -8.44
N ARG A 448 7.10 15.20 -7.71
CA ARG A 448 5.74 14.92 -8.22
C ARG A 448 5.41 15.73 -9.48
N GLU A 449 5.85 16.98 -9.55
CA GLU A 449 5.65 17.86 -10.72
C GLU A 449 6.31 17.30 -11.99
N ASP A 450 7.57 16.87 -11.88
CA ASP A 450 8.35 16.32 -12.99
C ASP A 450 7.76 14.98 -13.47
N VAL A 451 7.37 14.12 -12.53
CA VAL A 451 6.77 12.80 -12.81
C VAL A 451 5.41 12.95 -13.49
N ASP A 452 4.54 13.80 -12.96
CA ASP A 452 3.17 13.98 -13.45
C ASP A 452 3.17 14.62 -14.84
N THR A 453 4.03 15.63 -15.04
CA THR A 453 4.19 16.30 -16.34
C THR A 453 4.74 15.34 -17.39
N ALA A 454 5.74 14.51 -17.04
CA ALA A 454 6.29 13.50 -17.95
C ALA A 454 5.26 12.41 -18.27
N LEU A 455 4.51 11.92 -17.28
CA LEU A 455 3.43 10.94 -17.47
C LEU A 455 2.34 11.48 -18.40
N LEU A 456 1.87 12.71 -18.19
CA LEU A 456 0.86 13.34 -19.03
C LEU A 456 1.33 13.44 -20.49
N LYS A 457 2.58 13.88 -20.71
CA LYS A 457 3.17 13.96 -22.06
C LYS A 457 3.24 12.58 -22.72
N LEU A 458 3.66 11.55 -21.99
CA LEU A 458 3.75 10.17 -22.49
C LEU A 458 2.38 9.56 -22.79
N TYR A 459 1.39 9.79 -21.91
CA TYR A 459 0.02 9.31 -22.09
C TYR A 459 -0.68 9.96 -23.28
N ALA A 460 -0.48 11.27 -23.47
CA ALA A 460 -1.00 12.00 -24.62
C ALA A 460 -0.40 11.49 -25.94
N GLU A 461 0.92 11.24 -25.98
CA GLU A 461 1.60 10.72 -27.16
C GLU A 461 1.14 9.29 -27.52
N GLN A 462 0.94 8.41 -26.53
CA GLN A 462 0.60 7.00 -26.75
C GLN A 462 -0.91 6.68 -26.76
N ASN A 463 -1.78 7.70 -26.61
CA ASN A 463 -3.22 7.49 -26.42
C ASN A 463 -3.54 6.51 -25.28
N HIS A 464 -2.87 6.65 -24.15
CA HIS A 464 -3.04 5.73 -23.03
C HIS A 464 -4.36 5.98 -22.28
N ASN A 465 -5.08 4.93 -21.91
CA ASN A 465 -6.40 5.03 -21.25
C ASN A 465 -6.34 5.79 -19.92
N SER A 466 -5.23 5.68 -19.19
CA SER A 466 -5.05 6.29 -17.87
C SER A 466 -4.77 7.80 -17.90
N LEU A 467 -4.76 8.45 -19.08
CA LEU A 467 -4.61 9.91 -19.18
C LEU A 467 -5.69 10.65 -18.37
N LEU A 468 -6.93 10.18 -18.48
CA LEU A 468 -8.06 10.79 -17.78
C LEU A 468 -8.02 10.48 -16.29
N ASP A 469 -7.60 9.27 -15.91
CA ASP A 469 -7.45 8.87 -14.51
C ASP A 469 -6.39 9.72 -13.79
N LEU A 470 -5.29 10.05 -14.48
CA LEU A 470 -4.25 10.94 -13.95
C LEU A 470 -4.82 12.32 -13.64
N LEU A 471 -5.55 12.91 -14.58
CA LEU A 471 -6.14 14.25 -14.45
C LEU A 471 -7.33 14.29 -13.47
N ALA A 472 -8.04 13.18 -13.29
CA ALA A 472 -9.09 13.07 -12.28
C ALA A 472 -8.53 12.97 -10.84
N SER A 473 -7.29 12.50 -10.70
CA SER A 473 -6.59 12.43 -9.41
C SER A 473 -5.83 13.72 -9.08
N ASP A 474 -5.41 13.88 -7.81
CA ASP A 474 -4.54 14.98 -7.38
C ASP A 474 -3.23 14.96 -8.18
N ASN A 475 -3.06 15.96 -9.06
CA ASN A 475 -1.96 16.03 -10.02
C ASN A 475 -1.17 17.34 -9.84
N ALA A 476 0.13 17.27 -10.05
CA ALA A 476 1.05 18.41 -9.96
C ALA A 476 1.56 18.84 -11.35
N CYS A 477 0.75 18.64 -12.40
CA CYS A 477 1.14 18.91 -13.78
C CYS A 477 1.41 20.40 -14.05
N VAL A 478 2.51 20.70 -14.75
CA VAL A 478 2.86 22.08 -15.13
C VAL A 478 2.09 22.51 -16.38
N LEU A 479 1.16 23.46 -16.25
CA LEU A 479 0.32 23.95 -17.35
C LEU A 479 1.09 24.37 -18.59
N ALA A 480 2.13 25.20 -18.42
CA ALA A 480 2.85 25.82 -19.53
C ALA A 480 3.47 24.78 -20.49
N ASP A 481 3.90 23.64 -19.96
CA ASP A 481 4.53 22.58 -20.75
C ASP A 481 3.53 21.55 -21.28
N CYS A 482 2.41 21.35 -20.58
CA CYS A 482 1.38 20.39 -20.97
C CYS A 482 0.48 20.91 -22.11
N ILE A 483 0.17 22.21 -22.15
CA ILE A 483 -0.68 22.84 -23.18
C ILE A 483 -0.19 22.53 -24.61
N PRO A 484 1.04 22.91 -25.02
CA PRO A 484 1.48 22.70 -26.40
C PRO A 484 1.56 21.22 -26.77
N TRP A 485 1.77 20.34 -25.78
CA TRP A 485 1.82 18.91 -25.99
C TRP A 485 0.43 18.32 -26.24
N LEU A 486 -0.57 18.68 -25.44
CA LEU A 486 -1.95 18.22 -25.60
C LEU A 486 -2.59 18.74 -26.90
N GLU A 487 -2.28 19.98 -27.29
CA GLU A 487 -2.71 20.56 -28.57
C GLU A 487 -2.12 19.81 -29.76
N LYS A 488 -0.82 19.48 -29.70
CA LYS A 488 -0.12 18.71 -30.75
C LYS A 488 -0.76 17.34 -31.01
N TYR A 489 -1.28 16.67 -29.99
CA TYR A 489 -1.94 15.36 -30.09
C TYR A 489 -3.47 15.45 -30.13
N HIS A 490 -4.05 16.64 -30.29
CA HIS A 490 -5.48 16.90 -30.37
C HIS A 490 -6.28 16.33 -29.18
N LYS A 491 -5.76 16.50 -27.95
CA LYS A 491 -6.38 16.07 -26.68
C LYS A 491 -6.97 17.26 -25.91
N TYR A 492 -7.97 17.90 -26.51
CA TYR A 492 -8.58 19.13 -25.99
C TYR A 492 -9.46 18.92 -24.76
N PHE A 493 -10.12 17.76 -24.62
CA PHE A 493 -10.89 17.41 -23.44
C PHE A 493 -10.00 17.28 -22.21
N ALA A 494 -8.90 16.54 -22.34
CA ALA A 494 -7.87 16.40 -21.32
C ALA A 494 -7.23 17.76 -20.96
N LEU A 495 -7.05 18.63 -21.96
CA LEU A 495 -6.59 20.00 -21.74
C LEU A 495 -7.60 20.82 -20.92
N GLY A 496 -8.90 20.69 -21.18
CA GLY A 496 -9.93 21.34 -20.36
C GLY A 496 -9.96 20.81 -18.92
N LEU A 497 -9.76 19.50 -18.71
CA LEU A 497 -9.61 18.93 -17.36
C LEU A 497 -8.39 19.50 -16.64
N LEU A 498 -7.29 19.68 -17.35
CA LEU A 498 -6.09 20.29 -16.79
C LEU A 498 -6.33 21.76 -16.38
N TYR A 499 -7.06 22.54 -17.20
CA TYR A 499 -7.47 23.90 -16.80
C TYR A 499 -8.35 23.90 -15.55
N HIS A 500 -9.26 22.94 -15.43
CA HIS A 500 -10.10 22.78 -14.23
C HIS A 500 -9.27 22.44 -12.98
N CYS A 501 -8.31 21.52 -13.08
CA CYS A 501 -7.42 21.16 -11.96
C CYS A 501 -6.65 22.36 -11.40
N ASN A 502 -6.36 23.34 -12.26
CA ASN A 502 -5.66 24.57 -11.89
C ASN A 502 -6.59 25.75 -11.58
N GLY A 503 -7.90 25.52 -11.41
CA GLY A 503 -8.89 26.53 -11.04
C GLY A 503 -9.29 27.50 -12.16
N GLN A 504 -8.98 27.19 -13.43
CA GLN A 504 -9.32 28.01 -14.60
C GLN A 504 -10.58 27.49 -15.31
N ASP A 505 -11.69 27.37 -14.58
CA ASP A 505 -12.95 26.78 -15.07
C ASP A 505 -13.53 27.50 -16.29
N SER A 506 -13.33 28.81 -16.40
CA SER A 506 -13.81 29.59 -17.54
C SER A 506 -13.10 29.22 -18.85
N ALA A 507 -11.80 28.91 -18.79
CA ALA A 507 -11.01 28.50 -19.94
C ALA A 507 -11.35 27.05 -20.33
N ALA A 508 -11.53 26.17 -19.34
CA ALA A 508 -11.97 24.80 -19.53
C ALA A 508 -13.33 24.72 -20.27
N LEU A 509 -14.33 25.47 -19.80
CA LEU A 509 -15.66 25.51 -20.40
C LEU A 509 -15.64 26.06 -21.83
N GLN A 510 -14.88 27.12 -22.09
CA GLN A 510 -14.74 27.65 -23.46
C GLN A 510 -14.15 26.60 -24.41
N LEU A 511 -13.13 25.87 -23.95
CA LEU A 511 -12.50 24.84 -24.76
C LEU A 511 -13.46 23.67 -25.03
N TRP A 512 -14.15 23.17 -24.00
CA TRP A 512 -15.12 22.08 -24.15
C TRP A 512 -16.31 22.46 -25.04
N ILE A 513 -16.80 23.70 -24.94
CA ILE A 513 -17.89 24.20 -25.81
C ILE A 513 -17.44 24.22 -27.27
N ARG A 514 -16.22 24.69 -27.55
CA ARG A 514 -15.66 24.70 -28.91
C ARG A 514 -15.51 23.29 -29.50
N VAL A 515 -15.20 22.29 -28.66
CA VAL A 515 -15.17 20.88 -29.07
C VAL A 515 -16.60 20.40 -29.38
N VAL A 516 -17.58 20.68 -28.53
CA VAL A 516 -18.98 20.26 -28.73
C VAL A 516 -19.64 20.95 -29.94
N ASP A 517 -19.32 22.23 -30.18
CA ASP A 517 -19.79 22.98 -31.34
C ASP A 517 -19.07 22.57 -32.64
N GLY A 518 -18.10 21.66 -32.57
CA GLY A 518 -17.41 21.07 -33.71
C GLY A 518 -16.29 21.93 -34.29
N GLU A 519 -15.86 22.98 -33.58
CA GLU A 519 -14.72 23.83 -33.99
C GLU A 519 -13.37 23.14 -33.82
N LEU A 520 -13.28 22.21 -32.85
CA LEU A 520 -12.07 21.46 -32.54
C LEU A 520 -12.35 19.95 -32.60
N PRO A 521 -11.55 19.17 -33.35
CA PRO A 521 -11.72 17.72 -33.39
C PRO A 521 -11.13 17.09 -32.13
N ASP A 522 -11.97 16.44 -31.32
CA ASP A 522 -11.53 15.58 -30.23
C ASP A 522 -12.38 14.30 -30.18
N CYS A 523 -11.72 13.15 -30.19
CA CYS A 523 -12.34 11.83 -30.13
C CYS A 523 -12.21 11.14 -28.77
N THR A 524 -11.66 11.82 -27.76
CA THR A 524 -11.43 11.27 -26.42
C THR A 524 -12.73 10.87 -25.72
N ARG A 525 -13.83 11.57 -25.97
CA ARG A 525 -15.11 11.34 -25.28
C ARG A 525 -16.31 11.73 -26.14
N SER A 526 -17.29 10.84 -26.25
CA SER A 526 -18.53 11.05 -27.04
C SER A 526 -19.65 11.73 -26.25
N ASP A 527 -19.66 11.61 -24.92
CA ASP A 527 -20.64 12.18 -23.99
C ASP A 527 -20.22 13.54 -23.41
N LEU A 528 -19.36 14.29 -24.11
CA LEU A 528 -18.82 15.57 -23.63
C LEU A 528 -19.92 16.59 -23.29
N TYR A 529 -21.04 16.59 -24.01
CA TYR A 529 -22.18 17.45 -23.70
C TYR A 529 -22.82 17.15 -22.33
N GLU A 530 -22.99 15.86 -22.00
CA GLU A 530 -23.53 15.44 -20.70
C GLU A 530 -22.55 15.79 -19.57
N TYR A 531 -21.25 15.59 -19.83
CA TYR A 531 -20.20 15.97 -18.89
C TYR A 531 -20.18 17.48 -18.59
N ILE A 532 -20.33 18.35 -19.60
CA ILE A 532 -20.40 19.81 -19.37
C ILE A 532 -21.63 20.17 -18.53
N VAL A 533 -22.77 19.52 -18.78
CA VAL A 533 -24.01 19.73 -18.00
C VAL A 533 -23.82 19.32 -16.54
N ASP A 534 -23.21 18.15 -16.29
CA ASP A 534 -22.89 17.68 -14.94
C ASP A 534 -21.83 18.56 -14.26
N PHE A 535 -20.85 19.05 -15.01
CA PHE A 535 -19.85 20.00 -14.51
C PHE A 535 -20.51 21.31 -14.05
N LEU A 536 -21.35 21.92 -14.90
CA LEU A 536 -22.09 23.13 -14.56
C LEU A 536 -23.07 22.92 -13.39
N CYS A 537 -23.60 21.71 -13.23
CA CYS A 537 -24.42 21.32 -12.09
C CYS A 537 -23.64 21.36 -10.76
N CYS A 538 -22.39 20.91 -10.77
CA CYS A 538 -21.52 20.84 -9.59
C CYS A 538 -20.64 22.08 -9.37
N THR A 539 -20.63 23.04 -10.30
CA THR A 539 -19.76 24.23 -10.24
C THR A 539 -20.22 25.22 -9.17
N SER A 540 -19.28 25.74 -8.38
CA SER A 540 -19.54 26.75 -7.34
C SER A 540 -19.81 28.15 -7.90
N ASN A 541 -19.22 28.48 -9.06
CA ASN A 541 -19.33 29.82 -9.67
C ASN A 541 -20.66 30.00 -10.44
N LEU A 542 -21.59 30.74 -9.84
CA LEU A 542 -22.91 31.00 -10.41
C LEU A 542 -22.88 31.83 -11.71
N ASP A 543 -21.90 32.73 -11.88
CA ASP A 543 -21.81 33.58 -13.07
C ASP A 543 -21.52 32.77 -14.33
N LEU A 544 -20.70 31.73 -14.19
CA LEU A 544 -20.43 30.77 -15.27
C LEU A 544 -21.67 29.93 -15.58
N VAL A 545 -22.40 29.48 -14.56
CA VAL A 545 -23.66 28.74 -14.74
C VAL A 545 -24.66 29.58 -15.53
N TRP A 546 -24.88 30.84 -15.17
CA TRP A 546 -25.82 31.71 -15.89
C TRP A 546 -25.37 31.99 -17.33
N LYS A 547 -24.07 32.23 -17.55
CA LYS A 547 -23.52 32.52 -18.89
C LYS A 547 -23.68 31.34 -19.85
N TYR A 548 -23.46 30.11 -19.37
CA TYR A 548 -23.47 28.91 -20.20
C TYR A 548 -24.79 28.11 -20.14
N ALA A 549 -25.70 28.44 -19.23
CA ALA A 549 -27.04 27.84 -19.20
C ALA A 549 -27.86 28.14 -20.46
N ASP A 550 -27.74 29.34 -21.04
CA ASP A 550 -28.43 29.66 -22.30
C ASP A 550 -27.92 28.80 -23.47
N TRP A 551 -26.61 28.53 -23.51
CA TRP A 551 -26.03 27.62 -24.50
C TRP A 551 -26.59 26.19 -24.36
N ALA A 552 -26.62 25.64 -23.13
CA ALA A 552 -27.15 24.30 -22.88
C ALA A 552 -28.65 24.19 -23.20
N LEU A 553 -29.45 25.19 -22.81
CA LEU A 553 -30.90 25.20 -23.05
C LEU A 553 -31.28 25.35 -24.53
N ARG A 554 -30.45 26.02 -25.35
CA ARG A 554 -30.64 26.12 -26.80
C ARG A 554 -30.30 24.83 -27.54
N LYS A 555 -29.31 24.07 -27.07
CA LYS A 555 -28.88 22.79 -27.69
C LYS A 555 -29.85 21.66 -27.35
N ASP A 556 -30.12 21.42 -26.07
CA ASP A 556 -31.09 20.42 -25.63
C ASP A 556 -31.81 20.89 -24.36
N PRO A 557 -33.09 21.29 -24.47
CA PRO A 557 -33.85 21.82 -23.34
C PRO A 557 -34.18 20.74 -22.29
N SER A 558 -34.14 19.45 -22.63
CA SER A 558 -34.41 18.38 -21.68
C SER A 558 -33.20 18.13 -20.77
N LYS A 559 -32.01 18.08 -21.36
CA LYS A 559 -30.75 17.88 -20.62
C LYS A 559 -30.25 19.17 -19.95
N GLY A 560 -30.45 20.34 -20.58
CA GLY A 560 -30.04 21.62 -20.00
C GLY A 560 -30.74 21.96 -18.68
N VAL A 561 -31.95 21.43 -18.43
CA VAL A 561 -32.65 21.58 -17.15
C VAL A 561 -31.95 20.81 -16.01
N HIS A 562 -31.16 19.78 -16.32
CA HIS A 562 -30.41 19.03 -15.31
C HIS A 562 -29.40 19.87 -14.54
N ILE A 563 -28.90 20.96 -15.14
CA ILE A 563 -28.05 21.96 -14.47
C ILE A 563 -28.72 22.48 -13.19
N PHE A 564 -30.05 22.66 -13.22
CA PHE A 564 -30.81 23.22 -12.10
C PHE A 564 -31.49 22.16 -11.23
N THR A 565 -31.85 20.99 -11.78
CA THR A 565 -32.56 19.94 -11.03
C THR A 565 -31.63 19.04 -10.24
N LYS A 566 -30.51 18.59 -10.82
CA LYS A 566 -29.60 17.61 -10.19
C LYS A 566 -28.57 18.22 -9.24
N ARG A 567 -28.62 19.55 -9.01
CA ARG A 567 -27.62 20.25 -8.19
C ARG A 567 -27.65 19.75 -6.73
N PRO A 568 -26.53 19.23 -6.19
CA PRO A 568 -26.49 18.69 -4.84
C PRO A 568 -26.71 19.80 -3.81
N THR A 569 -27.61 19.57 -2.85
CA THR A 569 -28.00 20.51 -1.78
C THR A 569 -27.03 20.52 -0.59
N PHE A 570 -25.78 20.08 -0.79
CA PHE A 570 -24.87 19.72 0.32
C PHE A 570 -23.91 20.84 0.76
N THR A 571 -23.90 22.00 0.13
CA THR A 571 -23.00 23.10 0.51
C THR A 571 -23.77 24.39 0.74
N ASP A 572 -23.61 24.99 1.92
CA ASP A 572 -24.16 26.28 2.39
C ASP A 572 -23.70 27.51 1.55
N GLN A 573 -23.42 27.35 0.26
CA GLN A 573 -22.93 28.41 -0.61
C GLN A 573 -23.91 28.67 -1.76
N SER A 574 -24.63 29.79 -1.61
CA SER A 574 -25.43 30.46 -2.63
C SER A 574 -26.46 29.55 -3.32
N ASP A 575 -27.49 29.18 -2.56
CA ASP A 575 -28.71 28.62 -3.10
C ASP A 575 -29.24 29.52 -4.20
N LEU A 576 -29.24 29.03 -5.45
CA LEU A 576 -30.03 29.61 -6.51
C LEU A 576 -31.47 29.64 -6.02
N SER A 577 -32.04 30.85 -5.86
CA SER A 577 -33.42 30.93 -5.42
C SER A 577 -34.31 30.26 -6.49
N PRO A 578 -35.22 29.35 -6.10
CA PRO A 578 -36.11 28.71 -7.07
C PRO A 578 -36.90 29.73 -7.90
N ASP A 579 -37.14 30.91 -7.33
CA ASP A 579 -37.88 32.00 -7.94
C ASP A 579 -37.07 32.68 -9.07
N ASP A 580 -35.76 32.86 -8.92
CA ASP A 580 -34.87 33.40 -9.97
C ASP A 580 -34.74 32.42 -11.14
N VAL A 581 -34.61 31.12 -10.86
CA VAL A 581 -34.53 30.08 -11.90
C VAL A 581 -35.86 29.97 -12.65
N ILE A 582 -37.01 30.07 -11.97
CA ILE A 582 -38.33 30.11 -12.61
C ILE A 582 -38.46 31.34 -13.52
N SER A 583 -37.99 32.50 -13.09
CA SER A 583 -38.01 33.72 -13.92
C SER A 583 -37.14 33.59 -15.17
N TYR A 584 -35.98 32.94 -15.04
CA TYR A 584 -35.02 32.74 -16.13
C TYR A 584 -35.51 31.68 -17.12
N LEU A 585 -36.03 30.55 -16.62
CA LEU A 585 -36.60 29.46 -17.43
C LEU A 585 -37.94 29.82 -18.07
N GLY A 586 -38.59 30.93 -17.66
CA GLY A 586 -39.81 31.45 -18.30
C GLY A 586 -39.67 31.68 -19.81
N LYS A 587 -38.44 31.84 -20.32
CA LYS A 587 -38.14 31.94 -21.75
C LYS A 587 -38.36 30.62 -22.53
N ASN A 588 -38.34 29.47 -21.85
CA ASN A 588 -38.49 28.16 -22.46
C ASN A 588 -39.52 27.29 -21.69
N GLN A 589 -40.75 27.22 -22.22
CA GLN A 589 -41.89 26.59 -21.56
C GLN A 589 -41.68 25.10 -21.21
N GLN A 590 -40.93 24.36 -22.03
CA GLN A 590 -40.66 22.94 -21.80
C GLN A 590 -39.66 22.72 -20.66
N ALA A 591 -38.64 23.58 -20.58
CA ALA A 591 -37.65 23.55 -19.51
C ALA A 591 -38.25 23.95 -18.16
N LEU A 592 -39.15 24.95 -18.17
CA LEU A 592 -39.91 25.38 -17.00
C LEU A 592 -40.79 24.26 -16.45
N LEU A 593 -41.52 23.53 -17.31
CA LEU A 593 -42.38 22.43 -16.89
C LEU A 593 -41.58 21.34 -16.17
N LEU A 594 -40.45 20.89 -16.74
CA LEU A 594 -39.61 19.85 -16.15
C LEU A 594 -38.98 20.28 -14.83
N TYR A 595 -38.56 21.55 -14.71
CA TYR A 595 -38.00 22.09 -13.48
C TYR A 595 -39.06 22.16 -12.37
N VAL A 596 -40.26 22.69 -12.68
CA VAL A 596 -41.34 22.82 -11.69
C VAL A 596 -41.90 21.44 -11.28
N GLU A 597 -41.98 20.48 -12.22
CA GLU A 597 -42.35 19.08 -11.93
C GLU A 597 -41.36 18.45 -10.93
N HIS A 598 -40.06 18.64 -11.13
CA HIS A 598 -39.02 18.20 -10.19
C HIS A 598 -39.12 18.88 -8.82
N LEU A 599 -39.34 20.20 -8.77
CA LEU A 599 -39.46 20.94 -7.50
C LEU A 599 -40.63 20.45 -6.63
N VAL A 600 -41.72 20.02 -7.27
CA VAL A 600 -42.95 19.61 -6.59
C VAL A 600 -42.96 18.12 -6.27
N LEU A 601 -42.60 17.25 -7.21
CA LEU A 601 -42.69 15.79 -7.03
C LEU A 601 -41.48 15.22 -6.28
N GLU A 602 -40.26 15.68 -6.61
CA GLU A 602 -39.02 15.14 -6.02
C GLU A 602 -38.58 15.93 -4.79
N LYS A 603 -38.50 17.27 -4.87
CA LYS A 603 -38.07 18.13 -3.74
C LYS A 603 -39.18 18.46 -2.73
N ARG A 604 -40.45 18.12 -3.02
CA ARG A 604 -41.63 18.32 -2.14
C ARG A 604 -41.74 19.71 -1.52
N ILE A 605 -41.40 20.76 -2.28
CA ILE A 605 -41.45 22.14 -1.78
C ILE A 605 -42.91 22.52 -1.49
N GLN A 606 -43.20 23.05 -0.30
CA GLN A 606 -44.57 23.36 0.14
C GLN A 606 -45.05 24.79 -0.21
N LYS A 607 -44.37 25.50 -1.13
CA LYS A 607 -44.73 26.87 -1.53
C LYS A 607 -45.99 26.88 -2.42
N GLU A 608 -47.03 27.57 -2.00
CA GLU A 608 -48.34 27.62 -2.70
C GLU A 608 -48.26 28.14 -4.15
N MET A 609 -47.39 29.11 -4.40
CA MET A 609 -47.18 29.72 -5.73
C MET A 609 -46.65 28.71 -6.75
N ILE A 610 -45.75 27.81 -6.33
CA ILE A 610 -45.10 26.84 -7.23
C ILE A 610 -46.10 25.74 -7.64
N HIS A 611 -46.89 25.24 -6.69
CA HIS A 611 -47.97 24.28 -6.97
C HIS A 611 -49.06 24.87 -7.86
N THR A 612 -49.40 26.15 -7.66
CA THR A 612 -50.36 26.86 -8.51
C THR A 612 -49.80 27.05 -9.94
N ASN A 613 -48.51 27.40 -10.08
CA ASN A 613 -47.86 27.50 -11.38
C ASN A 613 -47.78 26.15 -12.11
N LEU A 614 -47.48 25.05 -11.40
CA LEU A 614 -47.47 23.71 -11.98
C LEU A 614 -48.85 23.31 -12.52
N ALA A 615 -49.90 23.55 -11.72
CA ALA A 615 -51.28 23.28 -12.14
C ALA A 615 -51.65 24.08 -13.40
N VAL A 616 -51.23 25.34 -13.48
CA VAL A 616 -51.45 26.19 -14.67
C VAL A 616 -50.68 25.65 -15.88
N LEU A 617 -49.42 25.23 -15.73
CA LEU A 617 -48.64 24.69 -16.84
C LEU A 617 -49.19 23.35 -17.35
N TYR A 618 -49.64 22.46 -16.47
CA TYR A 618 -50.34 21.23 -16.88
C TYR A 618 -51.67 21.53 -17.58
N LEU A 619 -52.43 22.51 -17.07
CA LEU A 619 -53.67 22.95 -17.69
C LEU A 619 -53.42 23.55 -19.09
N GLU A 620 -52.45 24.44 -19.23
CA GLU A 620 -52.08 25.04 -20.51
C GLU A 620 -51.56 23.99 -21.50
N ARG A 621 -50.80 22.99 -21.02
CA ARG A 621 -50.39 21.85 -21.85
C ARG A 621 -51.59 21.07 -22.37
N VAL A 622 -52.55 20.74 -21.51
CA VAL A 622 -53.79 20.02 -21.89
C VAL A 622 -54.64 20.86 -22.85
N LEU A 623 -54.82 22.16 -22.59
CA LEU A 623 -55.54 23.07 -23.47
C LEU A 623 -54.85 23.23 -24.83
N SER A 624 -53.52 23.30 -24.86
CA SER A 624 -52.76 23.38 -26.11
C SER A 624 -52.92 22.12 -26.97
N LEU A 625 -52.96 20.94 -26.35
CA LEU A 625 -53.20 19.67 -27.04
C LEU A 625 -54.64 19.55 -27.53
N LEU A 626 -55.61 20.07 -26.77
CA LEU A 626 -57.02 20.15 -27.18
C LEU A 626 -57.26 21.14 -28.34
N SER A 627 -56.43 22.18 -28.47
CA SER A 627 -56.54 23.16 -29.56
C SER A 627 -55.88 22.72 -30.88
N LYS A 628 -55.04 21.68 -30.87
CA LYS A 628 -54.35 21.18 -32.07
C LYS A 628 -55.22 20.16 -32.82
N SER A 629 -55.37 20.37 -34.13
CA SER A 629 -56.04 19.44 -35.07
C SER A 629 -55.02 18.91 -36.09
N PRO A 630 -54.75 17.58 -36.19
CA PRO A 630 -55.37 16.47 -35.44
C PRO A 630 -54.85 16.35 -34.00
N THR A 631 -55.71 15.85 -33.12
CA THR A 631 -55.37 15.63 -31.70
C THR A 631 -54.72 14.27 -31.52
N ASP A 632 -53.49 14.23 -30.99
CA ASP A 632 -52.87 12.98 -30.53
C ASP A 632 -53.58 12.52 -29.25
N GLU A 633 -54.59 11.65 -29.40
CA GLU A 633 -55.41 11.17 -28.28
C GLU A 633 -54.56 10.52 -27.18
N GLU A 634 -53.48 9.83 -27.54
CA GLU A 634 -52.61 9.12 -26.61
C GLU A 634 -51.73 10.07 -25.75
N GLN A 635 -51.31 11.22 -26.31
CA GLN A 635 -50.60 12.24 -25.55
C GLN A 635 -51.57 13.05 -24.68
N LEU A 636 -52.80 13.25 -25.16
CA LEU A 636 -53.85 13.94 -24.43
C LEU A 636 -54.31 13.14 -23.20
N THR A 637 -54.53 11.84 -23.33
CA THR A 637 -54.90 10.98 -22.18
C THR A 637 -53.80 10.98 -21.11
N ARG A 638 -52.54 10.78 -21.49
CA ARG A 638 -51.39 10.84 -20.57
C ARG A 638 -51.26 12.20 -19.87
N ALA A 639 -51.46 13.30 -20.60
CA ALA A 639 -51.41 14.64 -20.02
C ALA A 639 -52.56 14.91 -19.04
N ARG A 640 -53.77 14.40 -19.33
CA ARG A 640 -54.93 14.50 -18.44
C ARG A 640 -54.77 13.65 -17.18
N GLU A 641 -54.28 12.42 -17.31
CA GLU A 641 -53.99 11.55 -16.15
C GLU A 641 -52.99 12.20 -15.20
N LYS A 642 -51.90 12.79 -15.73
CA LYS A 642 -50.93 13.54 -14.93
C LYS A 642 -51.55 14.72 -14.19
N LEU A 643 -52.38 15.51 -14.88
CA LEU A 643 -53.09 16.63 -14.27
C LEU A 643 -54.04 16.14 -13.15
N GLN A 644 -54.81 15.07 -13.40
CA GLN A 644 -55.75 14.51 -12.44
C GLN A 644 -55.04 13.94 -11.21
N ALA A 645 -53.94 13.22 -11.38
CA ALA A 645 -53.12 12.72 -10.29
C ALA A 645 -52.59 13.89 -9.44
N PHE A 646 -52.02 14.92 -10.08
CA PHE A 646 -51.50 16.09 -9.37
C PHE A 646 -52.57 16.84 -8.57
N LEU A 647 -53.76 17.04 -9.15
CA LEU A 647 -54.88 17.72 -8.47
C LEU A 647 -55.42 16.91 -7.28
N ARG A 648 -55.35 15.57 -7.32
CA ARG A 648 -55.76 14.69 -6.23
C ARG A 648 -54.75 14.68 -5.09
N GLU A 649 -53.47 14.58 -5.43
CA GLU A 649 -52.35 14.41 -4.47
C GLU A 649 -51.98 15.71 -3.76
N SER A 650 -51.88 16.83 -4.48
CA SER A 650 -51.52 18.11 -3.87
C SER A 650 -52.74 18.82 -3.26
N SER A 651 -52.51 19.54 -2.16
CA SER A 651 -53.48 20.44 -1.52
C SER A 651 -52.98 21.89 -1.43
N LEU A 652 -51.77 22.15 -1.93
CA LEU A 652 -51.06 23.41 -1.74
C LEU A 652 -51.22 24.37 -2.93
N TYR A 653 -52.30 24.28 -3.70
CA TYR A 653 -52.56 25.16 -4.84
C TYR A 653 -53.86 25.95 -4.65
N ARG A 654 -53.98 27.08 -5.36
CA ARG A 654 -55.20 27.91 -5.36
C ARG A 654 -56.32 27.26 -6.17
N ALA A 655 -57.08 26.38 -5.54
CA ALA A 655 -58.19 25.63 -6.18
C ALA A 655 -59.21 26.57 -6.86
N ARG A 656 -59.57 27.69 -6.23
CA ARG A 656 -60.50 28.70 -6.80
C ARG A 656 -59.94 29.35 -8.08
N PHE A 657 -58.64 29.61 -8.15
CA PHE A 657 -58.00 30.25 -9.30
C PHE A 657 -57.96 29.31 -10.51
N ILE A 658 -57.63 28.03 -10.28
CA ILE A 658 -57.62 27.00 -11.33
C ILE A 658 -59.05 26.72 -11.81
N LEU A 659 -60.01 26.66 -10.88
CA LEU A 659 -61.43 26.48 -11.23
C LEU A 659 -61.94 27.60 -12.15
N GLY A 660 -61.59 28.86 -11.87
CA GLY A 660 -61.93 29.99 -12.74
C GLY A 660 -61.34 29.91 -14.15
N LYS A 661 -60.18 29.25 -14.33
CA LYS A 661 -59.60 28.99 -15.67
C LYS A 661 -60.27 27.82 -16.39
N ILE A 662 -60.82 26.84 -15.66
CA ILE A 662 -61.44 25.62 -16.22
C ILE A 662 -62.93 25.80 -16.49
N ASP A 663 -63.60 26.75 -15.85
CA ASP A 663 -65.07 26.89 -15.90
C ASP A 663 -65.61 27.04 -17.33
N ASN A 664 -64.80 27.62 -18.22
CA ASN A 664 -65.09 27.82 -19.64
C ASN A 664 -64.90 26.57 -20.54
N CYS A 665 -64.44 25.44 -20.00
CA CYS A 665 -64.15 24.22 -20.75
C CYS A 665 -65.08 23.06 -20.37
N GLU A 666 -66.02 22.71 -21.25
CA GLU A 666 -67.00 21.63 -21.03
C GLU A 666 -66.38 20.22 -21.01
N LYS A 667 -65.15 20.04 -21.51
CA LYS A 667 -64.50 18.72 -21.62
C LYS A 667 -63.75 18.25 -20.36
N LEU A 668 -63.53 19.13 -19.37
CA LEU A 668 -62.72 18.87 -18.17
C LEU A 668 -63.59 18.65 -16.90
N LEU A 669 -64.64 17.84 -17.02
CA LEU A 669 -65.63 17.65 -15.95
C LEU A 669 -65.09 16.89 -14.72
N LEU A 670 -64.16 15.94 -14.93
CA LEU A 670 -63.59 15.14 -13.84
C LEU A 670 -62.59 15.94 -12.99
N GLU A 671 -61.80 16.78 -13.67
CA GLU A 671 -60.88 17.73 -13.06
C GLU A 671 -61.65 18.78 -12.25
N ARG A 672 -62.80 19.26 -12.77
CA ARG A 672 -63.73 20.14 -12.04
C ARG A 672 -64.30 19.48 -10.79
N ALA A 673 -64.79 18.25 -10.89
CA ALA A 673 -65.31 17.52 -9.73
C ALA A 673 -64.25 17.34 -8.64
N THR A 674 -63.00 17.06 -9.03
CA THR A 674 -61.87 16.94 -8.10
C THR A 674 -61.58 18.28 -7.38
N LEU A 675 -61.62 19.41 -8.11
CA LEU A 675 -61.42 20.74 -7.53
C LEU A 675 -62.54 21.15 -6.58
N HIS A 676 -63.81 20.93 -6.94
CA HIS A 676 -64.95 21.17 -6.03
C HIS A 676 -64.84 20.31 -4.76
N GLY A 677 -64.36 19.07 -4.89
CA GLY A 677 -64.08 18.22 -3.74
C GLY A 677 -63.00 18.76 -2.80
N LYS A 678 -61.96 19.42 -3.33
CA LYS A 678 -60.95 20.11 -2.51
C LYS A 678 -61.49 21.39 -1.85
N LEU A 679 -62.52 22.01 -2.43
CA LEU A 679 -63.21 23.17 -1.87
C LEU A 679 -64.29 22.80 -0.83
N GLU A 680 -64.44 21.51 -0.51
CA GLU A 680 -65.48 20.94 0.37
C GLU A 680 -66.92 21.10 -0.16
N GLU A 681 -67.08 21.49 -1.43
CA GLU A 681 -68.36 21.56 -2.14
C GLU A 681 -68.72 20.18 -2.70
N HIS A 682 -68.87 19.19 -1.79
CA HIS A 682 -69.05 17.78 -2.13
C HIS A 682 -70.37 17.50 -2.87
N ASP A 683 -71.41 18.28 -2.61
CA ASP A 683 -72.71 18.24 -3.29
C ASP A 683 -72.56 18.54 -4.79
N THR A 684 -71.85 19.61 -5.14
CA THR A 684 -71.62 19.99 -6.54
C THR A 684 -70.70 19.01 -7.26
N ALA A 685 -69.67 18.50 -6.57
CA ALA A 685 -68.74 17.50 -7.11
C ALA A 685 -69.46 16.19 -7.43
N LEU A 686 -70.27 15.67 -6.50
CA LEU A 686 -71.06 14.46 -6.71
C LEU A 686 -72.14 14.66 -7.77
N HIS A 687 -72.78 15.83 -7.82
CA HIS A 687 -73.73 16.14 -8.88
C HIS A 687 -73.07 16.14 -10.28
N ILE A 688 -71.85 16.66 -10.41
CA ILE A 688 -71.09 16.60 -11.69
C ILE A 688 -70.78 15.14 -12.07
N LEU A 689 -70.29 14.33 -11.13
CA LEU A 689 -69.93 12.93 -11.41
C LEU A 689 -71.16 12.07 -11.76
N VAL A 690 -72.26 12.26 -11.04
CA VAL A 690 -73.47 11.43 -11.16
C VAL A 690 -74.39 11.91 -12.30
N HIS A 691 -74.70 13.20 -12.39
CA HIS A 691 -75.67 13.69 -13.38
C HIS A 691 -75.02 14.12 -14.71
N LYS A 692 -73.81 14.71 -14.68
CA LYS A 692 -73.15 15.19 -15.92
C LYS A 692 -72.27 14.13 -16.57
N LEU A 693 -71.47 13.40 -15.79
CA LEU A 693 -70.56 12.37 -16.28
C LEU A 693 -71.17 10.95 -16.30
N ARG A 694 -72.21 10.70 -15.49
CA ARG A 694 -72.83 9.37 -15.30
C ARG A 694 -71.83 8.26 -14.95
N ASP A 695 -70.74 8.61 -14.26
CA ASP A 695 -69.72 7.66 -13.82
C ASP A 695 -69.87 7.37 -12.33
N PHE A 696 -70.66 6.34 -12.03
CA PHE A 696 -70.95 5.88 -10.67
C PHE A 696 -69.72 5.33 -9.96
N SER A 697 -68.78 4.74 -10.72
CA SER A 697 -67.54 4.18 -10.17
C SER A 697 -66.60 5.29 -9.70
N SER A 698 -66.48 6.38 -10.48
CA SER A 698 -65.71 7.55 -10.07
C SER A 698 -66.35 8.30 -8.89
N ALA A 699 -67.68 8.28 -8.75
CA ALA A 699 -68.38 8.86 -7.60
C ALA A 699 -68.10 8.09 -6.29
N GLU A 700 -68.09 6.76 -6.33
CA GLU A 700 -67.67 5.90 -5.21
C GLU A 700 -66.20 6.15 -4.85
N ALA A 701 -65.32 6.17 -5.86
CA ALA A 701 -63.89 6.43 -5.68
C ALA A 701 -63.63 7.83 -5.08
N PHE A 702 -64.41 8.85 -5.47
CA PHE A 702 -64.34 10.18 -4.89
C PHE A 702 -64.71 10.19 -3.40
N CYS A 703 -65.77 9.49 -3.00
CA CYS A 703 -66.16 9.39 -1.60
C CYS A 703 -65.10 8.69 -0.75
N MET A 704 -64.46 7.64 -1.29
CA MET A 704 -63.34 6.96 -0.65
C MET A 704 -62.11 7.88 -0.54
N TRP A 705 -61.77 8.61 -1.60
CA TRP A 705 -60.65 9.55 -1.60
C TRP A 705 -60.86 10.72 -0.61
N ALA A 706 -62.03 11.36 -0.64
CA ALA A 706 -62.34 12.50 0.22
C ALA A 706 -62.40 12.10 1.71
N SER A 707 -62.67 10.83 2.02
CA SER A 707 -62.70 10.30 3.40
C SER A 707 -61.37 9.70 3.88
N SER A 708 -60.36 9.53 3.01
CA SER A 708 -59.12 8.78 3.32
C SER A 708 -58.27 9.36 4.48
N SER A 709 -58.46 10.62 4.86
CA SER A 709 -57.71 11.29 5.95
C SER A 709 -58.59 11.66 7.15
N ARG A 710 -59.87 11.27 7.15
CA ARG A 710 -60.86 11.70 8.14
C ARG A 710 -61.52 10.51 8.83
N ASP A 711 -62.23 10.80 9.91
CA ASP A 711 -62.87 9.78 10.73
C ASP A 711 -63.93 8.98 9.96
N SER A 712 -64.13 7.74 10.41
CA SER A 712 -65.21 6.84 9.96
C SER A 712 -66.56 7.54 9.86
N ALA A 713 -66.88 8.48 10.76
CA ALA A 713 -68.13 9.25 10.75
C ALA A 713 -68.28 10.15 9.50
N TYR A 714 -67.18 10.78 9.06
CA TYR A 714 -67.14 11.64 7.88
C TYR A 714 -67.34 10.83 6.59
N GLN A 715 -66.74 9.64 6.55
CA GLN A 715 -66.97 8.68 5.48
C GLN A 715 -68.45 8.31 5.38
N ARG A 716 -69.13 8.02 6.49
CA ARG A 716 -70.58 7.71 6.46
C ARG A 716 -71.38 8.89 5.92
N GLN A 717 -71.07 10.12 6.34
CA GLN A 717 -71.77 11.32 5.88
C GLN A 717 -71.66 11.50 4.35
N LEU A 718 -70.49 11.30 3.76
CA LEU A 718 -70.29 11.39 2.31
C LEU A 718 -71.03 10.28 1.55
N PHE A 719 -71.00 9.04 2.06
CA PHE A 719 -71.75 7.94 1.46
C PHE A 719 -73.27 8.13 1.59
N HIS A 720 -73.75 8.72 2.69
CA HIS A 720 -75.14 9.13 2.83
C HIS A 720 -75.51 10.26 1.87
N LEU A 721 -74.61 11.22 1.61
CA LEU A 721 -74.80 12.27 0.61
C LEU A 721 -74.87 11.68 -0.80
N LEU A 722 -73.97 10.74 -1.15
CA LEU A 722 -73.99 10.04 -2.44
C LEU A 722 -75.29 9.25 -2.63
N LEU A 723 -75.72 8.51 -1.60
CA LEU A 723 -77.00 7.81 -1.62
C LEU A 723 -78.16 8.80 -1.77
N GLY A 724 -78.09 9.95 -1.09
CA GLY A 724 -79.01 11.06 -1.27
C GLY A 724 -79.06 11.53 -2.71
N VAL A 725 -77.92 11.77 -3.37
CA VAL A 725 -77.84 12.19 -4.77
C VAL A 725 -78.37 11.13 -5.74
N TYR A 726 -78.18 9.84 -5.45
CA TYR A 726 -78.77 8.75 -6.25
C TYR A 726 -80.29 8.61 -6.08
N LEU A 727 -80.80 8.96 -4.90
CA LEU A 727 -82.23 8.88 -4.56
C LEU A 727 -82.98 10.19 -4.81
N ASP A 728 -82.26 11.30 -4.97
CA ASP A 728 -82.84 12.62 -5.20
C ASP A 728 -83.59 12.62 -6.54
N ARG A 729 -84.88 12.98 -6.46
CA ARG A 729 -85.73 13.16 -7.64
C ARG A 729 -85.61 14.60 -8.13
N SER A 730 -84.40 15.10 -8.28
CA SER A 730 -84.20 16.27 -9.12
C SER A 730 -84.41 15.84 -10.58
N PRO A 731 -85.16 16.58 -11.41
CA PRO A 731 -85.47 16.14 -12.76
C PRO A 731 -84.28 16.42 -13.70
N PRO A 732 -83.59 15.39 -14.26
CA PRO A 732 -82.96 15.57 -15.55
C PRO A 732 -84.03 15.36 -16.61
N ALA A 733 -84.15 16.34 -17.49
CA ALA A 733 -84.87 16.22 -18.76
C ALA A 733 -84.52 14.89 -19.46
N ALA A 734 -85.52 14.24 -20.03
CA ALA A 734 -85.52 12.92 -20.69
C ALA A 734 -85.60 11.71 -19.73
N GLY A 735 -86.79 11.12 -19.66
CA GLY A 735 -87.19 10.09 -18.70
C GLY A 735 -86.69 8.68 -18.99
N ALA A 736 -85.37 8.50 -19.11
CA ALA A 736 -84.74 7.18 -19.29
C ALA A 736 -83.72 6.81 -18.19
N GLY A 737 -83.33 7.74 -17.31
CA GLY A 737 -82.20 7.54 -16.36
C GLY A 737 -82.56 7.06 -14.94
N SER A 738 -83.86 6.97 -14.57
CA SER A 738 -84.24 6.67 -13.19
C SER A 738 -83.97 5.22 -12.77
N SER A 739 -83.96 4.28 -13.72
CA SER A 739 -83.69 2.86 -13.45
C SER A 739 -82.20 2.61 -13.16
N GLU A 740 -81.31 3.28 -13.88
CA GLU A 740 -79.86 3.15 -13.70
C GLU A 740 -79.40 3.70 -12.35
N LEU A 741 -79.93 4.86 -11.93
CA LEU A 741 -79.63 5.45 -10.62
C LEU A 741 -80.14 4.58 -9.46
N GLN A 742 -81.31 3.93 -9.63
CA GLN A 742 -81.84 2.99 -8.65
C GLN A 742 -80.97 1.73 -8.54
N MET A 743 -80.51 1.18 -9.67
CA MET A 743 -79.58 0.05 -9.65
C MET A 743 -78.24 0.43 -9.01
N ALA A 744 -77.69 1.61 -9.34
CA ALA A 744 -76.47 2.11 -8.72
C ALA A 744 -76.62 2.33 -7.20
N ALA A 745 -77.77 2.82 -6.74
CA ALA A 745 -78.07 2.95 -5.31
C ALA A 745 -78.15 1.60 -4.59
N VAL A 746 -78.77 0.59 -5.22
CA VAL A 746 -78.82 -0.78 -4.68
C VAL A 746 -77.43 -1.41 -4.64
N ASP A 747 -76.64 -1.24 -5.69
CA ASP A 747 -75.26 -1.74 -5.77
C ASP A 747 -74.37 -1.07 -4.72
N LEU A 748 -74.49 0.25 -4.52
CA LEU A 748 -73.76 0.99 -3.48
C LEU A 748 -74.06 0.43 -2.08
N LEU A 749 -75.33 0.20 -1.76
CA LEU A 749 -75.76 -0.37 -0.47
C LEU A 749 -75.24 -1.80 -0.28
N ASN A 750 -75.22 -2.61 -1.34
CA ASN A 750 -74.75 -4.00 -1.27
C ASN A 750 -73.23 -4.11 -1.18
N ARG A 751 -72.47 -3.20 -1.83
CA ARG A 751 -71.01 -3.16 -1.83
C ARG A 751 -70.45 -2.53 -0.55
N HIS A 752 -70.97 -1.38 -0.12
CA HIS A 752 -70.46 -0.59 1.00
C HIS A 752 -71.35 -0.64 2.25
N GLY A 753 -72.14 -1.71 2.42
CA GLY A 753 -73.13 -1.83 3.49
C GLY A 753 -72.62 -1.70 4.94
N GLU A 754 -71.32 -1.88 5.18
CA GLU A 754 -70.70 -1.74 6.50
C GLU A 754 -70.45 -0.28 6.91
N VAL A 755 -70.35 0.63 5.93
CA VAL A 755 -70.08 2.06 6.14
C VAL A 755 -71.35 2.82 6.53
N PHE A 756 -72.50 2.32 6.08
CA PHE A 756 -73.80 2.96 6.28
C PHE A 756 -74.36 2.71 7.69
N ASP A 757 -74.98 3.75 8.27
CA ASP A 757 -75.91 3.54 9.37
C ASP A 757 -77.23 2.96 8.82
N ALA A 758 -77.51 1.71 9.18
CA ALA A 758 -78.70 0.98 8.76
C ALA A 758 -80.01 1.71 9.14
N VAL A 759 -80.04 2.43 10.26
CA VAL A 759 -81.24 3.17 10.70
C VAL A 759 -81.45 4.41 9.83
N CYS A 760 -80.38 5.13 9.51
CA CYS A 760 -80.43 6.29 8.63
C CYS A 760 -80.81 5.91 7.19
N VAL A 761 -80.21 4.83 6.65
CA VAL A 761 -80.54 4.31 5.31
C VAL A 761 -82.01 3.93 5.21
N LEU A 762 -82.55 3.20 6.19
CA LEU A 762 -83.98 2.81 6.19
C LEU A 762 -84.94 4.01 6.15
N ARG A 763 -84.53 5.17 6.68
CA ARG A 763 -85.34 6.40 6.62
C ARG A 763 -85.23 7.15 5.30
N MET A 764 -84.12 6.98 4.57
CA MET A 764 -83.89 7.64 3.27
C MET A 764 -84.44 6.85 2.08
N LEU A 765 -84.69 5.55 2.26
CA LEU A 765 -85.17 4.67 1.19
C LEU A 765 -86.63 4.97 0.80
N PRO A 766 -86.99 4.96 -0.49
CA PRO A 766 -88.38 5.12 -0.92
C PRO A 766 -89.27 3.94 -0.52
N ASP A 767 -90.51 4.22 -0.14
CA ASP A 767 -91.52 3.20 0.26
C ASP A 767 -91.85 2.15 -0.83
N GLY A 768 -91.49 2.43 -2.09
CA GLY A 768 -91.75 1.55 -3.24
C GLY A 768 -90.71 0.45 -3.48
N TRP A 769 -89.63 0.36 -2.69
CA TRP A 769 -88.59 -0.65 -2.89
C TRP A 769 -88.97 -2.01 -2.29
N SER A 770 -88.73 -3.09 -3.04
CA SER A 770 -89.00 -4.44 -2.53
C SER A 770 -87.91 -4.88 -1.54
N LEU A 771 -88.34 -5.51 -0.44
CA LEU A 771 -87.43 -6.04 0.59
C LEU A 771 -86.44 -7.09 0.05
N GLN A 772 -86.75 -7.71 -1.10
CA GLN A 772 -85.87 -8.68 -1.74
C GLN A 772 -84.57 -8.03 -2.25
N LEU A 773 -84.63 -6.80 -2.77
CA LEU A 773 -83.46 -6.06 -3.28
C LEU A 773 -82.52 -5.63 -2.14
N LEU A 774 -83.08 -5.35 -0.96
CA LEU A 774 -82.35 -4.90 0.23
C LEU A 774 -81.89 -6.04 1.15
N ARG A 775 -82.29 -7.29 0.85
CA ARG A 775 -82.00 -8.47 1.67
C ARG A 775 -80.50 -8.65 1.98
N PRO A 776 -79.55 -8.49 1.04
CA PRO A 776 -78.13 -8.68 1.32
C PRO A 776 -77.60 -7.62 2.30
N PHE A 777 -77.96 -6.35 2.09
CA PHE A 777 -77.63 -5.24 2.99
C PHE A 777 -78.18 -5.45 4.40
N LEU A 778 -79.49 -5.72 4.54
CA LEU A 778 -80.15 -5.88 5.83
C LEU A 778 -79.58 -7.05 6.63
N ASN A 779 -79.30 -8.20 5.98
CA ASN A 779 -78.68 -9.34 6.65
C ASN A 779 -77.28 -8.99 7.19
N ARG A 780 -76.49 -8.22 6.43
CA ARG A 780 -75.15 -7.81 6.84
C ARG A 780 -75.21 -6.81 8.00
N ALA A 781 -76.09 -5.80 7.91
CA ALA A 781 -76.30 -4.81 8.96
C ALA A 781 -76.74 -5.42 10.30
N VAL A 782 -77.72 -6.32 10.29
CA VAL A 782 -78.21 -6.99 11.51
C VAL A 782 -77.12 -7.86 12.13
N ARG A 783 -76.38 -8.63 11.33
CA ARG A 783 -75.26 -9.45 11.82
C ARG A 783 -74.15 -8.59 12.41
N ALA A 784 -73.80 -7.49 11.78
CA ALA A 784 -72.78 -6.56 12.27
C ALA A 784 -73.17 -5.96 13.62
N SER A 785 -74.43 -5.51 13.77
CA SER A 785 -74.95 -5.01 15.05
C SER A 785 -74.90 -6.07 16.15
N MET A 786 -75.29 -7.31 15.84
CA MET A 786 -75.24 -8.41 16.81
C MET A 786 -73.81 -8.79 17.19
N HIS A 787 -72.88 -8.76 16.22
CA HIS A 787 -71.47 -9.02 16.47
C HIS A 787 -70.86 -7.93 17.37
N ALA A 788 -71.07 -6.65 17.06
CA ALA A 788 -70.59 -5.53 17.87
C ALA A 788 -71.07 -5.62 19.34
N CYS A 789 -72.34 -5.98 19.55
CA CYS A 789 -72.89 -6.21 20.88
C CYS A 789 -72.16 -7.33 21.64
N ARG A 790 -72.00 -8.50 21.02
CA ARG A 790 -71.31 -9.65 21.63
C ARG A 790 -69.83 -9.38 21.91
N THR A 791 -69.13 -8.74 20.97
CA THR A 791 -67.71 -8.38 21.13
C THR A 791 -67.51 -7.41 22.28
N SER A 792 -68.41 -6.43 22.43
CA SER A 792 -68.39 -5.50 23.57
C SER A 792 -68.61 -6.21 24.91
N GLN A 793 -69.50 -7.21 24.96
CA GLN A 793 -69.70 -8.03 26.16
C GLN A 793 -68.45 -8.85 26.53
N ILE A 794 -67.74 -9.40 25.54
CA ILE A 794 -66.47 -10.12 25.78
C ILE A 794 -65.39 -9.15 26.29
N ALA A 795 -65.24 -7.99 25.66
CA ALA A 795 -64.28 -6.97 26.07
C ALA A 795 -64.52 -6.53 27.53
N LEU A 796 -65.78 -6.34 27.92
CA LEU A 796 -66.16 -6.05 29.30
C LEU A 796 -65.75 -7.17 30.25
N GLY A 797 -65.99 -8.43 29.88
CA GLY A 797 -65.59 -9.60 30.67
C GLY A 797 -64.07 -9.71 30.86
N LEU A 798 -63.29 -9.48 29.81
CA LEU A 798 -61.83 -9.49 29.86
C LEU A 798 -61.28 -8.35 30.74
N ALA A 799 -61.79 -7.13 30.57
CA ALA A 799 -61.40 -5.99 31.40
C ALA A 799 -61.71 -6.24 32.90
N HIS A 800 -62.84 -6.89 33.19
CA HIS A 800 -63.16 -7.29 34.56
C HIS A 800 -62.16 -8.32 35.10
N SER A 801 -61.78 -9.34 34.32
CA SER A 801 -60.76 -10.32 34.72
C SER A 801 -59.39 -9.68 34.97
N GLU A 802 -58.94 -8.78 34.09
CA GLU A 802 -57.67 -8.08 34.23
C GLU A 802 -57.65 -7.22 35.52
N ASN A 803 -58.75 -6.52 35.80
CA ASN A 803 -58.87 -5.75 37.04
C ASN A 803 -58.76 -6.64 38.29
N LEU A 804 -59.35 -7.84 38.28
CA LEU A 804 -59.24 -8.80 39.37
C LEU A 804 -57.79 -9.30 39.56
N GLN A 805 -57.07 -9.57 38.47
CA GLN A 805 -55.66 -9.97 38.53
C GLN A 805 -54.77 -8.86 39.10
N LEU A 806 -54.96 -7.62 38.65
CA LEU A 806 -54.22 -6.46 39.17
C LEU A 806 -54.51 -6.23 40.66
N LEU A 807 -55.76 -6.42 41.11
CA LEU A 807 -56.11 -6.36 42.54
C LEU A 807 -55.40 -7.46 43.35
N HIS A 808 -55.29 -8.68 42.81
CA HIS A 808 -54.53 -9.77 43.43
C HIS A 808 -53.04 -9.44 43.55
N ASP A 809 -52.42 -8.97 42.47
CA ASP A 809 -51.00 -8.60 42.46
C ASP A 809 -50.72 -7.44 43.43
N ARG A 810 -51.62 -6.45 43.50
CA ARG A 810 -51.53 -5.37 44.48
C ARG A 810 -51.48 -5.91 45.91
N LEU A 811 -52.33 -6.88 46.24
CA LEU A 811 -52.33 -7.51 47.58
C LEU A 811 -51.03 -8.27 47.87
N LYS A 812 -50.46 -8.93 46.85
CA LYS A 812 -49.19 -9.67 46.97
C LYS A 812 -48.02 -8.74 47.28
N GLU A 813 -47.95 -7.58 46.63
CA GLU A 813 -46.89 -6.58 46.87
C GLU A 813 -47.03 -5.89 48.23
N VAL A 814 -48.26 -5.62 48.70
CA VAL A 814 -48.51 -5.00 50.03
C VAL A 814 -48.03 -5.90 51.19
N ARG A 815 -47.96 -7.22 50.99
CA ARG A 815 -47.63 -8.18 52.05
C ARG A 815 -46.12 -8.30 52.34
N LYS A 816 -45.24 -7.73 51.52
CA LYS A 816 -43.77 -7.83 51.71
C LYS A 816 -43.31 -6.84 52.80
N PRO A 817 -42.61 -7.28 53.86
CA PRO A 817 -42.05 -6.36 54.86
C PRO A 817 -40.90 -5.55 54.25
N ILE A 818 -40.85 -4.26 54.58
CA ILE A 818 -39.80 -3.34 54.11
C ILE A 818 -38.93 -2.94 55.29
N PHE A 819 -37.62 -3.15 55.17
CA PHE A 819 -36.65 -2.87 56.22
C PHE A 819 -36.09 -1.45 56.08
N VAL A 820 -36.27 -0.64 57.12
CA VAL A 820 -35.73 0.73 57.21
C VAL A 820 -34.53 0.70 58.16
N SER A 821 -33.40 1.27 57.75
CA SER A 821 -32.16 1.34 58.53
C SER A 821 -31.63 2.77 58.51
N GLU A 822 -31.08 3.26 59.62
CA GLU A 822 -30.48 4.59 59.75
C GLU A 822 -29.34 4.85 58.74
N LYS A 823 -28.68 3.79 58.24
CA LYS A 823 -27.62 3.90 57.23
C LYS A 823 -28.15 4.20 55.82
N LYS A 824 -29.42 3.89 55.53
CA LYS A 824 -30.05 4.13 54.23
C LYS A 824 -30.97 5.33 54.34
N GLY A 825 -30.52 6.46 53.80
CA GLY A 825 -31.33 7.68 53.71
C GLY A 825 -32.47 7.58 52.70
N CYS A 826 -33.39 8.53 52.75
CA CYS A 826 -34.48 8.66 51.78
C CYS A 826 -33.95 8.85 50.37
N HIS A 827 -34.51 8.14 49.38
CA HIS A 827 -34.05 8.24 47.99
C HIS A 827 -34.30 9.62 47.34
N LEU A 828 -35.17 10.46 47.91
CA LEU A 828 -35.50 11.77 47.33
C LEU A 828 -34.70 12.92 47.94
N CYS A 829 -34.44 12.91 49.25
CA CYS A 829 -33.72 13.98 49.94
C CYS A 829 -32.36 13.53 50.50
N HIS A 830 -32.02 12.24 50.40
CA HIS A 830 -30.82 11.61 50.93
C HIS A 830 -30.59 11.72 52.45
N ASN A 831 -31.51 12.35 53.19
CA ASN A 831 -31.46 12.43 54.66
C ASN A 831 -31.89 11.11 55.33
N THR A 832 -31.39 10.86 56.53
CA THR A 832 -31.73 9.67 57.34
C THR A 832 -33.18 9.71 57.84
N PHE A 833 -33.72 8.53 58.16
CA PHE A 833 -35.06 8.41 58.74
C PHE A 833 -35.00 8.58 60.25
N SER A 834 -35.39 9.75 60.76
CA SER A 834 -35.50 10.02 62.20
C SER A 834 -36.81 9.55 62.82
N GLU A 835 -37.85 9.33 62.01
CA GLU A 835 -39.19 8.90 62.43
C GLU A 835 -39.59 7.59 61.74
N PRO A 836 -40.35 6.70 62.41
CA PRO A 836 -40.78 5.42 61.85
C PRO A 836 -41.84 5.53 60.74
N ASN A 837 -42.36 6.73 60.46
CA ASN A 837 -43.39 6.96 59.45
C ASN A 837 -42.78 7.12 58.04
N VAL A 838 -42.74 6.02 57.29
CA VAL A 838 -42.10 5.95 55.97
C VAL A 838 -43.11 5.48 54.90
N VAL A 839 -43.06 6.08 53.72
CA VAL A 839 -43.83 5.63 52.54
C VAL A 839 -42.88 4.89 51.62
N CYS A 840 -43.36 3.84 50.94
CA CYS A 840 -42.53 3.08 50.02
C CYS A 840 -42.96 3.31 48.57
N LEU A 841 -42.00 3.65 47.71
CA LEU A 841 -42.20 3.73 46.28
C LEU A 841 -42.25 2.31 45.67
N PRO A 842 -42.82 2.16 44.45
CA PRO A 842 -42.76 0.90 43.71
C PRO A 842 -41.33 0.35 43.66
N GLY A 843 -41.15 -0.91 44.07
CA GLY A 843 -39.83 -1.52 44.26
C GLY A 843 -39.33 -1.60 45.71
N GLY A 844 -40.15 -1.18 46.69
CA GLY A 844 -39.82 -1.33 48.12
C GLY A 844 -38.82 -0.32 48.65
N VAL A 845 -38.72 0.85 48.00
CA VAL A 845 -37.76 1.91 48.37
C VAL A 845 -38.38 2.85 49.40
N PRO A 846 -37.84 2.95 50.63
CA PRO A 846 -38.34 3.84 51.66
C PRO A 846 -38.07 5.31 51.32
N VAL A 847 -39.05 6.17 51.55
CA VAL A 847 -38.98 7.63 51.38
C VAL A 847 -39.80 8.34 52.45
N HIS A 848 -39.40 9.56 52.85
CA HIS A 848 -40.20 10.33 53.81
C HIS A 848 -41.57 10.65 53.22
N THR A 849 -42.59 10.63 54.07
CA THR A 849 -43.97 11.02 53.73
C THR A 849 -44.03 12.40 53.05
N HIS A 850 -43.24 13.36 53.54
CA HIS A 850 -43.17 14.71 52.99
C HIS A 850 -42.56 14.76 51.58
N CYS A 851 -41.46 14.04 51.34
CA CYS A 851 -40.78 14.01 50.04
C CYS A 851 -41.69 13.45 48.94
N VAL A 852 -42.52 12.45 49.26
CA VAL A 852 -43.53 11.92 48.33
C VAL A 852 -44.64 12.92 48.08
N ALA A 853 -45.16 13.57 49.13
CA ALA A 853 -46.20 14.60 48.98
C ALA A 853 -45.73 15.81 48.13
N GLN A 854 -44.42 16.11 48.14
CA GLN A 854 -43.82 17.11 47.28
C GLN A 854 -43.70 16.61 45.83
N ARG A 855 -43.18 15.40 45.62
CA ARG A 855 -43.10 14.78 44.27
C ARG A 855 -44.46 14.62 43.58
N VAL A 856 -45.53 14.30 44.32
CA VAL A 856 -46.89 14.18 43.75
C VAL A 856 -47.41 15.55 43.32
N ARG A 857 -47.08 16.63 44.04
CA ARG A 857 -47.41 18.01 43.62
C ARG A 857 -46.66 18.43 42.37
N ASP A 858 -45.42 17.98 42.22
CA ASP A 858 -44.55 18.31 41.07
C ASP A 858 -44.76 17.39 39.85
N SER A 859 -45.58 16.33 39.98
CA SER A 859 -45.86 15.40 38.89
C SER A 859 -46.86 15.98 37.86
N PRO A 860 -46.56 15.95 36.55
CA PRO A 860 -47.36 16.60 35.50
C PRO A 860 -48.72 15.94 35.25
N THR A 861 -49.01 14.80 35.88
CA THR A 861 -50.24 14.02 35.70
C THR A 861 -51.49 14.62 36.34
N LYS A 862 -51.37 15.65 37.20
CA LYS A 862 -52.55 16.38 37.73
C LYS A 862 -53.01 17.56 36.86
N LYS A 863 -52.29 17.92 35.79
CA LYS A 863 -52.74 18.94 34.82
C LYS A 863 -53.78 18.43 33.80
N ARG A 864 -54.19 17.15 33.85
CA ARG A 864 -55.17 16.56 32.91
C ARG A 864 -56.45 15.98 33.52
N LEU A 865 -56.68 16.11 34.82
CA LEU A 865 -57.88 15.54 35.48
C LEU A 865 -58.82 16.58 36.13
N THR A 866 -58.71 17.85 35.78
CA THR A 866 -59.60 18.92 36.29
C THR A 866 -60.62 19.45 35.26
N ASN A 867 -60.83 18.78 34.13
CA ASN A 867 -61.83 19.17 33.11
C ASN A 867 -62.78 18.02 32.73
N SER A 868 -63.38 17.38 33.73
CA SER A 868 -64.62 16.60 33.51
C SER A 868 -65.54 16.77 34.71
N SER A 869 -66.08 17.98 34.86
CA SER A 869 -67.25 18.21 35.69
C SER A 869 -68.50 17.82 34.91
N ASN A 870 -69.26 16.89 35.51
CA ASN A 870 -70.71 16.91 35.62
C ASN A 870 -71.52 16.91 34.31
N HIS A 871 -71.92 15.73 33.85
CA HIS A 871 -73.33 15.42 33.60
C HIS A 871 -73.56 13.92 33.82
N THR A 872 -74.33 13.65 34.88
CA THR A 872 -75.19 12.47 35.05
C THR A 872 -76.10 12.24 33.85
#